data_AF-A0A7S0IF33-F1
#
_entry.id   AF-A0A7S0IF33-F1
#
_cell.length_a   1.000
_cell.length_b   1.000
_cell.length_c   1.000
_cell.angle_alpha   90.00
_cell.angle_beta   90.00
_cell.angle_gamma   90.00
#
_symmetry.space_group_name_H-M   'P 1'
#
loop_
_entity.id
_entity.type
_entity.pdbx_description
1 polymer ?
#
loop_
_entity_poly.entity_id
_entity_poly.type
_entity_poly.pdbx_seq_one_letter_code
_entity_poly.pdbx_strand_id
1 'polypeptide(L)'
;FFSQLQFWLQFNKRLPLSIPTTSLVSPPPPDPSSPAAWPSAASSSPPAASPGPSWTPRDRRLSSLLALRMARRRRPPPPPPPPPKPIPHVQPRLDLAESDLLPVLVATRDALLDDAERHLELVLDRAERHLAGEIEDLRDELEDTLRSHRPRAGRLEETNARSRASTLATQRRRFETHLARVARGARRAENRLATAIASADDEIDAQCAKITALKESLVNSASTKGLDIRGREELRELERVKARCAQTVAALRAQAERNEAATEEANALYVTETLKTREEGGEYSPEVREEFAAKLARVDAAAAATKEERDATFAAMEERATRLAEEVHAAYEEAAPHHREDLELIEAVDRCVADAKSRLKALLANADEEAARLAREIELVKAIGDRAGYVAPKDHFGKFRAPRDEGVAVDTLRSLDRLRRVLLSRCKFVGILAPDTKIEPLAEVSFNLEDVEEAPPGEEILAKEAEAAAAAEAVKAASGGKYLKGWRTKAEEYPTMVSQMDELVEQCRERVKEAAEPYYADKEADKITRPEKIPAKLDDLAATKDAVVAEMRADAARHAEDAAATLRVRVMTLQDLVSNQVEAAVEYLLEESRKRVAEAMHAEAAKHSFDAKRLAGDRHRHRDLMRPQLALPSRVAERNALVDAETARGKEALEKLDEEASAVAGAIAASAGEFARRLARMSIALATLCSDLVTPADLAPDGPGADAPKAQPRKNLKQLRRMRHEAADGGEKGKAKRRDVANGGRPHEERRWLPVDADRLSPEACGYARLEIPPMRWPGDPPPTPPP
;
A
#
# COMPACT_ATOMS: atom_id res chain seq x y z
N PHE A 1 -34.52 -26.53 18.40
CA PHE A 1 -33.21 -26.35 19.05
C PHE A 1 -32.59 -27.66 19.57
N PHE A 2 -32.94 -28.82 19.00
CA PHE A 2 -32.31 -30.12 19.31
C PHE A 2 -32.21 -31.03 18.07
N SER A 3 -31.85 -30.45 16.91
CA SER A 3 -31.56 -31.22 15.69
C SER A 3 -30.52 -30.53 14.78
N GLN A 4 -29.57 -29.82 15.37
CA GLN A 4 -28.43 -29.17 14.65
C GLN A 4 -27.08 -29.45 15.33
N LEU A 5 -26.97 -30.58 16.03
CA LEU A 5 -25.73 -31.02 16.69
C LEU A 5 -25.32 -32.43 16.26
N GLN A 6 -25.70 -32.83 15.04
CA GLN A 6 -25.46 -34.16 14.49
C GLN A 6 -24.74 -34.13 13.12
N PHE A 7 -24.02 -33.04 12.83
CA PHE A 7 -23.20 -32.90 11.61
C PHE A 7 -21.71 -32.62 11.90
N TRP A 8 -21.26 -32.84 13.15
CA TRP A 8 -19.86 -32.62 13.56
C TRP A 8 -19.20 -33.85 14.20
N LEU A 9 -19.76 -35.04 13.96
CA LEU A 9 -19.29 -36.33 14.49
C LEU A 9 -19.14 -37.39 13.40
N GLN A 10 -18.42 -37.04 12.33
CA GLN A 10 -17.74 -38.00 11.47
C GLN A 10 -16.43 -37.37 10.97
N PHE A 11 -15.44 -37.25 11.85
CA PHE A 11 -14.02 -37.30 11.45
C PHE A 11 -13.19 -37.75 12.68
N ASN A 12 -12.81 -39.04 12.68
CA ASN A 12 -11.78 -39.77 13.46
C ASN A 12 -11.21 -39.08 14.72
N LYS A 13 -11.48 -39.48 15.97
CA LYS A 13 -11.29 -40.77 16.68
C LYS A 13 -9.88 -41.40 16.60
N ARG A 14 -9.22 -41.34 17.78
CA ARG A 14 -8.26 -42.27 18.44
C ARG A 14 -6.75 -41.95 18.39
N LEU A 15 -6.31 -41.19 19.41
CA LEU A 15 -5.21 -41.55 20.34
C LEU A 15 -5.57 -42.86 21.08
N PRO A 16 -4.66 -43.68 21.69
CA PRO A 16 -3.74 -43.20 22.75
C PRO A 16 -2.49 -44.04 23.15
N LEU A 17 -1.64 -43.46 24.04
CA LEU A 17 -0.80 -44.08 25.12
C LEU A 17 0.33 -45.09 24.73
N SER A 18 1.48 -45.31 25.39
CA SER A 18 2.26 -44.70 26.49
C SER A 18 3.49 -45.62 26.82
N ILE A 19 4.70 -45.07 27.06
CA ILE A 19 5.81 -45.54 27.98
C ILE A 19 6.74 -46.70 27.42
N PRO A 20 8.01 -46.93 27.86
CA PRO A 20 9.27 -46.59 27.16
C PRO A 20 10.25 -47.80 27.02
N THR A 21 11.55 -47.49 26.91
CA THR A 21 12.77 -48.35 27.01
C THR A 21 13.41 -48.90 25.73
N THR A 22 14.64 -48.38 25.51
CA THR A 22 15.87 -49.01 24.99
C THR A 22 15.99 -49.52 23.56
N SER A 23 16.95 -48.88 22.89
CA SER A 23 18.06 -49.47 22.11
C SER A 23 17.96 -49.52 20.58
N LEU A 24 19.00 -48.93 19.99
CA LEU A 24 19.78 -49.35 18.82
C LEU A 24 19.31 -48.99 17.38
N VAL A 25 20.14 -48.13 16.75
CA VAL A 25 20.82 -48.31 15.44
C VAL A 25 20.34 -47.47 14.22
N SER A 26 21.29 -46.60 13.80
CA SER A 26 21.65 -46.06 12.47
C SER A 26 20.83 -44.92 11.84
N PRO A 27 21.51 -43.92 11.24
CA PRO A 27 21.91 -44.00 9.82
C PRO A 27 23.36 -43.51 9.49
N PRO A 28 23.88 -43.73 8.25
CA PRO A 28 25.19 -43.25 7.76
C PRO A 28 25.05 -42.05 6.76
N PRO A 29 26.09 -41.64 6.00
CA PRO A 29 27.07 -40.54 6.21
C PRO A 29 26.93 -39.43 5.10
N PRO A 30 27.86 -38.47 4.78
CA PRO A 30 29.32 -38.35 5.07
C PRO A 30 29.97 -36.96 5.37
N ASP A 31 31.17 -37.03 6.00
CA ASP A 31 32.48 -36.32 5.88
C ASP A 31 32.59 -34.86 5.35
N PRO A 32 33.54 -34.03 5.87
CA PRO A 32 34.99 -34.30 5.81
C PRO A 32 35.88 -33.90 7.03
N SER A 33 37.15 -34.31 6.89
CA SER A 33 38.24 -34.57 7.83
C SER A 33 39.05 -33.39 8.43
N SER A 34 39.71 -33.72 9.57
CA SER A 34 40.80 -33.08 10.35
C SER A 34 40.38 -32.19 11.53
N PRO A 35 41.09 -32.11 12.70
CA PRO A 35 42.39 -32.70 13.12
C PRO A 35 42.37 -33.37 14.54
N ALA A 36 43.47 -34.01 14.95
CA ALA A 36 43.73 -34.54 16.31
C ALA A 36 45.13 -34.07 16.79
N ALA A 37 45.57 -34.03 18.05
CA ALA A 37 45.08 -34.11 19.44
C ALA A 37 46.39 -34.03 20.31
N TRP A 38 46.61 -33.12 21.27
CA TRP A 38 46.26 -33.14 22.72
C TRP A 38 47.17 -34.06 23.62
N PRO A 39 47.28 -33.82 24.96
CA PRO A 39 48.55 -33.63 25.69
C PRO A 39 48.75 -34.57 26.93
N SER A 40 49.77 -34.33 27.78
CA SER A 40 49.70 -34.23 29.28
C SER A 40 51.03 -34.55 29.99
N ALA A 41 51.10 -34.18 31.27
CA ALA A 41 52.27 -33.88 32.10
C ALA A 41 52.58 -34.89 33.25
N ALA A 42 53.84 -34.82 33.71
CA ALA A 42 54.38 -34.84 35.10
C ALA A 42 54.41 -36.09 36.04
N SER A 43 55.66 -36.46 36.41
CA SER A 43 56.27 -36.81 37.74
C SER A 43 55.82 -38.09 38.51
N SER A 44 56.62 -38.87 39.27
CA SER A 44 57.92 -38.69 39.97
C SER A 44 58.56 -40.04 40.49
N SER A 45 59.91 -40.20 40.34
CA SER A 45 60.98 -40.70 41.29
C SER A 45 60.98 -42.12 41.95
N PRO A 46 62.10 -42.68 42.54
CA PRO A 46 63.60 -42.49 42.47
C PRO A 46 64.40 -43.88 42.50
N PRO A 47 65.66 -44.08 43.03
CA PRO A 47 66.97 -43.35 43.04
C PRO A 47 68.25 -44.19 42.63
N ALA A 48 69.42 -43.50 42.59
CA ALA A 48 70.75 -43.86 43.13
C ALA A 48 71.97 -44.18 42.20
N ALA A 49 73.08 -43.44 42.51
CA ALA A 49 74.53 -43.72 42.41
C ALA A 49 75.34 -43.53 41.08
N SER A 50 76.26 -42.54 41.11
CA SER A 50 77.46 -42.31 40.27
C SER A 50 78.66 -43.19 40.74
N PRO A 51 79.88 -43.24 40.12
CA PRO A 51 80.48 -42.31 39.13
C PRO A 51 81.36 -42.92 37.99
N GLY A 52 81.68 -42.13 36.96
CA GLY A 52 82.73 -42.42 35.95
C GLY A 52 82.55 -41.60 34.66
N PRO A 53 83.63 -41.12 34.00
CA PRO A 53 83.63 -39.82 33.32
C PRO A 53 83.03 -39.86 31.91
N SER A 54 82.02 -39.03 31.64
CA SER A 54 81.47 -38.84 30.31
C SER A 54 82.08 -37.63 29.62
N TRP A 55 82.79 -37.92 28.54
CA TRP A 55 83.19 -36.98 27.50
C TRP A 55 81.94 -36.29 26.94
N THR A 56 81.93 -34.96 26.93
CA THR A 56 80.77 -34.17 26.51
C THR A 56 80.68 -34.00 24.99
N PRO A 57 79.49 -33.69 24.46
CA PRO A 57 79.15 -33.77 23.03
C PRO A 57 79.67 -32.61 22.17
N ARG A 58 80.89 -32.13 22.42
CA ARG A 58 81.57 -31.12 21.59
C ARG A 58 82.54 -31.72 20.56
N ASP A 59 82.97 -32.97 20.75
CA ASP A 59 83.93 -33.64 19.86
C ASP A 59 83.31 -34.42 18.68
N ARG A 60 81.97 -34.49 18.56
CA ARG A 60 81.29 -35.09 17.39
C ARG A 60 80.87 -34.09 16.30
N ARG A 61 81.00 -32.77 16.54
CA ARG A 61 80.69 -31.74 15.53
C ARG A 61 81.91 -31.27 14.73
N LEU A 62 83.12 -31.62 15.14
CA LEU A 62 84.34 -31.28 14.38
C LEU A 62 84.68 -32.34 13.31
N SER A 63 84.28 -33.61 13.50
CA SER A 63 84.49 -34.67 12.49
C SER A 63 83.51 -34.61 11.31
N SER A 64 82.29 -34.10 11.51
CA SER A 64 81.30 -33.92 10.43
C SER A 64 81.51 -32.64 9.61
N LEU A 65 82.15 -31.61 10.18
CA LEU A 65 82.53 -30.38 9.47
C LEU A 65 83.86 -30.50 8.72
N LEU A 66 84.77 -31.40 9.13
CA LEU A 66 85.97 -31.74 8.34
C LEU A 66 85.65 -32.65 7.13
N ALA A 67 84.68 -33.57 7.26
CA ALA A 67 84.22 -34.43 6.16
C ALA A 67 83.40 -33.67 5.09
N LEU A 68 82.69 -32.60 5.45
CA LEU A 68 81.95 -31.77 4.49
C LEU A 68 82.82 -30.73 3.75
N ARG A 69 84.01 -30.41 4.27
CA ARG A 69 84.93 -29.43 3.67
C ARG A 69 85.94 -30.06 2.68
N MET A 70 86.20 -31.36 2.80
CA MET A 70 87.03 -32.12 1.85
C MET A 70 86.24 -32.70 0.64
N ALA A 71 84.90 -32.70 0.66
CA ALA A 71 84.05 -33.25 -0.41
C ALA A 71 83.57 -32.22 -1.46
N ARG A 72 84.03 -30.96 -1.42
CA ARG A 72 83.60 -29.89 -2.35
C ARG A 72 84.63 -29.48 -3.42
N ARG A 73 85.73 -30.20 -3.58
CA ARG A 73 86.68 -30.02 -4.70
C ARG A 73 87.00 -31.34 -5.39
N ARG A 74 86.04 -31.86 -6.15
CA ARG A 74 86.18 -32.81 -7.28
C ARG A 74 84.77 -33.10 -7.81
N ARG A 75 84.35 -32.40 -8.88
CA ARG A 75 83.22 -32.88 -9.68
C ARG A 75 83.74 -34.05 -10.54
N PRO A 76 83.10 -35.23 -10.53
CA PRO A 76 83.35 -36.23 -11.57
C PRO A 76 82.89 -35.68 -12.95
N PRO A 77 83.55 -36.04 -14.06
CA PRO A 77 83.10 -35.64 -15.38
C PRO A 77 81.70 -36.24 -15.67
N PRO A 78 80.79 -35.50 -16.32
CA PRO A 78 79.50 -36.04 -16.72
C PRO A 78 79.69 -37.16 -17.77
N PRO A 79 78.81 -38.18 -17.81
CA PRO A 79 78.82 -39.17 -18.89
C PRO A 79 78.57 -38.48 -20.23
N PRO A 80 79.18 -38.95 -21.34
CA PRO A 80 78.94 -38.36 -22.65
C PRO A 80 77.46 -38.48 -23.04
N PRO A 81 76.84 -37.43 -23.60
CA PRO A 81 75.46 -37.50 -24.07
C PRO A 81 75.32 -38.50 -25.23
N PRO A 82 74.18 -39.21 -25.36
CA PRO A 82 73.92 -40.05 -26.53
C PRO A 82 73.88 -39.19 -27.80
N PRO A 83 74.29 -39.72 -28.97
CA PRO A 83 74.26 -38.95 -30.20
C PRO A 83 72.82 -38.49 -30.53
N PRO A 84 72.62 -37.21 -30.91
CA PRO A 84 71.31 -36.72 -31.31
C PRO A 84 70.85 -37.38 -32.61
N LYS A 85 69.56 -37.73 -32.68
CA LYS A 85 68.91 -38.24 -33.89
C LYS A 85 68.94 -37.16 -35.00
N PRO A 86 69.09 -37.53 -36.29
CA PRO A 86 69.12 -36.57 -37.38
C PRO A 86 67.79 -35.83 -37.50
N ILE A 87 67.87 -34.49 -37.58
CA ILE A 87 66.73 -33.61 -37.90
C ILE A 87 66.52 -33.65 -39.42
N PRO A 88 65.32 -33.95 -39.93
CA PRO A 88 65.02 -33.92 -41.35
C PRO A 88 64.73 -32.47 -41.82
N HIS A 89 65.52 -32.04 -42.80
CA HIS A 89 65.23 -31.06 -43.87
C HIS A 89 64.64 -29.69 -43.50
N VAL A 90 65.51 -28.67 -43.44
CA VAL A 90 65.18 -27.29 -43.85
C VAL A 90 65.65 -27.11 -45.30
N GLN A 91 64.82 -26.47 -46.13
CA GLN A 91 64.99 -26.35 -47.58
C GLN A 91 66.35 -25.74 -48.00
N PRO A 92 66.98 -26.17 -49.12
CA PRO A 92 68.38 -25.82 -49.42
C PRO A 92 68.59 -24.50 -50.19
N ARG A 93 67.57 -23.68 -50.43
CA ARG A 93 67.73 -22.44 -51.23
C ARG A 93 66.83 -21.32 -50.71
N LEU A 94 67.43 -20.44 -49.92
CA LEU A 94 66.99 -19.05 -49.80
C LEU A 94 67.73 -18.29 -50.91
N ASP A 95 67.03 -17.93 -51.97
CA ASP A 95 67.55 -17.04 -53.01
C ASP A 95 67.58 -15.61 -52.44
N LEU A 96 68.64 -15.30 -51.69
CA LEU A 96 68.96 -13.94 -51.25
C LEU A 96 69.87 -13.30 -52.31
N ALA A 97 69.53 -12.11 -52.78
CA ALA A 97 70.37 -11.38 -53.73
C ALA A 97 71.72 -11.04 -53.09
N GLU A 98 72.80 -11.06 -53.88
CA GLU A 98 74.16 -10.78 -53.40
C GLU A 98 74.28 -9.38 -52.77
N SER A 99 73.46 -8.42 -53.23
CA SER A 99 73.31 -7.08 -52.64
C SER A 99 72.83 -7.06 -51.19
N ASP A 100 72.05 -8.07 -50.80
CA ASP A 100 71.41 -8.15 -49.48
C ASP A 100 72.22 -9.04 -48.52
N LEU A 101 73.00 -9.98 -49.07
CA LEU A 101 73.92 -10.84 -48.32
C LEU A 101 75.24 -10.15 -47.99
N LEU A 102 75.80 -9.33 -48.88
CA LEU A 102 77.08 -8.65 -48.68
C LEU A 102 77.12 -7.79 -47.40
N PRO A 103 76.12 -6.93 -47.11
CA PRO A 103 76.10 -6.15 -45.88
C PRO A 103 76.03 -7.04 -44.64
N VAL A 104 75.28 -8.14 -44.70
CA VAL A 104 75.14 -9.09 -43.57
C VAL A 104 76.42 -9.89 -43.38
N LEU A 105 77.10 -10.31 -44.46
CA LEU A 105 78.37 -11.02 -44.42
C LEU A 105 79.52 -10.12 -43.96
N VAL A 106 79.53 -8.85 -44.37
CA VAL A 106 80.48 -7.84 -43.88
C VAL A 106 80.19 -7.55 -42.41
N ALA A 107 78.94 -7.31 -42.02
CA ALA A 107 78.58 -7.08 -40.63
C ALA A 107 78.85 -8.29 -39.72
N THR A 108 78.63 -9.52 -40.21
CA THR A 108 78.96 -10.74 -39.45
C THR A 108 80.45 -10.98 -39.39
N ARG A 109 81.20 -10.72 -40.45
CA ARG A 109 82.67 -10.77 -40.44
C ARG A 109 83.25 -9.74 -39.48
N ASP A 110 82.79 -8.50 -39.55
CA ASP A 110 83.29 -7.42 -38.70
C ASP A 110 82.88 -7.68 -37.24
N ALA A 111 81.67 -8.19 -36.98
CA ALA A 111 81.27 -8.63 -35.64
C ALA A 111 82.10 -9.80 -35.12
N LEU A 112 82.47 -10.77 -35.96
CA LEU A 112 83.32 -11.90 -35.57
C LEU A 112 84.77 -11.46 -35.33
N LEU A 113 85.28 -10.48 -36.09
CA LEU A 113 86.60 -9.89 -35.88
C LEU A 113 86.62 -9.08 -34.59
N ASP A 114 85.60 -8.24 -34.35
CA ASP A 114 85.43 -7.51 -33.09
C ASP A 114 85.34 -8.46 -31.90
N ASP A 115 84.63 -9.58 -32.03
CA ASP A 115 84.49 -10.57 -30.95
C ASP A 115 85.81 -11.34 -30.72
N ALA A 116 86.58 -11.62 -31.78
CA ALA A 116 87.91 -12.21 -31.69
C ALA A 116 88.93 -11.22 -31.07
N GLU A 117 88.89 -9.95 -31.43
CA GLU A 117 89.71 -8.88 -30.85
C GLU A 117 89.38 -8.70 -29.37
N ARG A 118 88.10 -8.58 -29.01
CA ARG A 118 87.66 -8.54 -27.60
C ARG A 118 88.05 -9.80 -26.83
N HIS A 119 87.99 -10.97 -27.45
CA HIS A 119 88.43 -12.21 -26.81
C HIS A 119 89.94 -12.21 -26.56
N LEU A 120 90.74 -11.77 -27.53
CA LEU A 120 92.18 -11.64 -27.39
C LEU A 120 92.54 -10.58 -26.33
N GLU A 121 91.88 -9.43 -26.33
CA GLU A 121 92.01 -8.42 -25.28
C GLU A 121 91.70 -9.01 -23.92
N LEU A 122 90.57 -9.71 -23.75
CA LEU A 122 90.20 -10.37 -22.50
C LEU A 122 91.20 -11.44 -22.06
N VAL A 123 91.77 -12.20 -23.01
CA VAL A 123 92.78 -13.23 -22.73
C VAL A 123 94.10 -12.59 -22.34
N LEU A 124 94.52 -11.52 -23.01
CA LEU A 124 95.71 -10.74 -22.67
C LEU A 124 95.56 -10.10 -21.31
N ASP A 125 94.44 -9.42 -21.05
CA ASP A 125 94.08 -8.85 -19.75
C ASP A 125 94.12 -9.90 -18.64
N ARG A 126 93.63 -11.11 -18.93
CA ARG A 126 93.62 -12.22 -17.97
C ARG A 126 95.02 -12.77 -17.75
N ALA A 127 95.84 -12.85 -18.80
CA ALA A 127 97.24 -13.26 -18.72
C ALA A 127 98.08 -12.22 -17.98
N GLU A 128 97.87 -10.93 -18.24
CA GLU A 128 98.52 -9.83 -17.52
C GLU A 128 98.12 -9.81 -16.05
N ARG A 129 96.82 -9.96 -15.72
CA ARG A 129 96.37 -10.10 -14.33
C ARG A 129 96.94 -11.35 -13.67
N HIS A 130 97.08 -12.45 -14.40
CA HIS A 130 97.66 -13.68 -13.88
C HIS A 130 99.16 -13.53 -13.62
N LEU A 131 99.91 -12.95 -14.55
CA LEU A 131 101.34 -12.66 -14.41
C LEU A 131 101.59 -11.63 -13.30
N ALA A 132 100.76 -10.59 -13.20
CA ALA A 132 100.83 -9.63 -12.10
C ALA A 132 100.59 -10.32 -10.74
N GLY A 133 99.61 -11.22 -10.67
CA GLY A 133 99.37 -12.06 -9.49
C GLY A 133 100.54 -12.98 -9.17
N GLU A 134 101.12 -13.67 -10.16
CA GLU A 134 102.31 -14.53 -9.94
C GLU A 134 103.54 -13.72 -9.51
N ILE A 135 103.72 -12.50 -10.05
CA ILE A 135 104.80 -11.60 -9.63
C ILE A 135 104.58 -11.14 -8.19
N GLU A 136 103.35 -10.80 -7.79
CA GLU A 136 103.02 -10.46 -6.40
C GLU A 136 103.22 -11.65 -5.46
N ASP A 137 102.75 -12.85 -5.83
CA ASP A 137 102.91 -14.08 -5.05
C ASP A 137 104.41 -14.43 -4.87
N LEU A 138 105.20 -14.40 -5.96
CA LEU A 138 106.65 -14.64 -5.90
C LEU A 138 107.39 -13.57 -5.10
N ARG A 139 106.93 -12.31 -5.15
CA ARG A 139 107.47 -11.22 -4.33
C ARG A 139 107.14 -11.43 -2.86
N ASP A 140 105.91 -11.82 -2.54
CA ASP A 140 105.48 -12.14 -1.17
C ASP A 140 106.25 -13.34 -0.61
N GLU A 141 106.48 -14.39 -1.41
CA GLU A 141 107.30 -15.54 -1.06
C GLU A 141 108.78 -15.16 -0.85
N LEU A 142 109.35 -14.30 -1.71
CA LEU A 142 110.71 -13.77 -1.54
C LEU A 142 110.82 -12.90 -0.28
N GLU A 143 109.82 -12.05 -0.03
CA GLU A 143 109.78 -11.23 1.17
C GLU A 143 109.64 -12.09 2.43
N ASP A 144 108.82 -13.14 2.41
CA ASP A 144 108.64 -14.08 3.53
C ASP A 144 109.90 -14.91 3.81
N THR A 145 110.59 -15.37 2.77
CA THR A 145 111.89 -16.05 2.92
C THR A 145 112.97 -15.10 3.44
N LEU A 146 113.05 -13.85 2.97
CA LEU A 146 113.97 -12.83 3.51
C LEU A 146 113.65 -12.46 4.97
N ARG A 147 112.37 -12.41 5.35
CA ARG A 147 111.93 -12.21 6.75
C ARG A 147 112.28 -13.42 7.64
N SER A 148 112.28 -14.63 7.07
CA SER A 148 112.65 -15.88 7.75
C SER A 148 114.12 -15.96 8.19
N HIS A 149 114.99 -15.07 7.68
CA HIS A 149 116.41 -15.01 8.00
C HIS A 149 116.87 -13.78 8.81
N ARG A 150 115.97 -12.87 9.18
CA ARG A 150 116.30 -11.67 10.01
C ARG A 150 116.48 -11.99 11.52
N PRO A 151 117.26 -11.19 12.27
CA PRO A 151 117.45 -11.35 13.72
C PRO A 151 116.14 -11.37 14.51
N ARG A 152 116.07 -12.24 15.53
CA ARG A 152 114.85 -12.62 16.27
C ARG A 152 114.04 -11.46 16.88
N ALA A 153 114.71 -10.37 17.25
CA ALA A 153 114.08 -9.20 17.91
C ALA A 153 113.13 -8.43 16.96
N GLY A 154 113.57 -8.13 15.73
CA GLY A 154 112.75 -7.39 14.76
C GLY A 154 111.56 -8.20 14.21
N ARG A 155 111.68 -9.53 14.11
CA ARG A 155 110.57 -10.39 13.65
C ARG A 155 109.38 -10.38 14.63
N LEU A 156 109.64 -10.48 15.92
CA LEU A 156 108.57 -10.48 16.93
C LEU A 156 107.81 -9.15 16.94
N GLU A 157 108.52 -8.04 16.82
CA GLU A 157 107.93 -6.70 16.73
C GLU A 157 107.08 -6.53 15.47
N GLU A 158 107.57 -6.95 14.29
CA GLU A 158 106.79 -6.91 13.05
C GLU A 158 105.57 -7.86 13.08
N THR A 159 105.70 -9.08 13.60
CA THR A 159 104.56 -10.00 13.72
C THR A 159 103.51 -9.49 14.70
N ASN A 160 103.93 -8.85 15.80
CA ASN A 160 103.03 -8.17 16.72
C ASN A 160 102.41 -6.91 16.10
N ALA A 161 103.15 -6.18 15.28
CA ALA A 161 102.62 -5.04 14.54
C ALA A 161 101.60 -5.48 13.47
N ARG A 162 101.85 -6.58 12.75
CA ARG A 162 100.91 -7.17 11.78
C ARG A 162 99.67 -7.74 12.43
N SER A 163 99.81 -8.47 13.54
CA SER A 163 98.65 -9.00 14.27
C SER A 163 97.78 -7.85 14.79
N ARG A 164 98.39 -6.80 15.38
CA ARG A 164 97.69 -5.58 15.80
C ARG A 164 97.05 -4.82 14.63
N ALA A 165 97.74 -4.68 13.50
CA ALA A 165 97.18 -4.06 12.31
C ALA A 165 95.97 -4.83 11.76
N SER A 166 96.05 -6.17 11.76
CA SER A 166 94.95 -7.04 11.33
C SER A 166 93.74 -6.99 12.28
N THR A 167 93.97 -6.89 13.59
CA THR A 167 92.88 -6.75 14.57
C THR A 167 92.22 -5.38 14.47
N LEU A 168 92.99 -4.29 14.34
CA LEU A 168 92.46 -2.95 14.10
C LEU A 168 91.67 -2.85 12.78
N ALA A 169 92.15 -3.49 11.71
CA ALA A 169 91.43 -3.56 10.44
C ALA A 169 90.13 -4.36 10.57
N THR A 170 90.13 -5.45 11.34
CA THR A 170 88.93 -6.26 11.61
C THR A 170 87.91 -5.48 12.45
N GLN A 171 88.36 -4.73 13.45
CA GLN A 171 87.53 -3.85 14.26
C GLN A 171 86.84 -2.77 13.42
N ARG A 172 87.60 -2.09 12.55
CA ARG A 172 87.06 -1.09 11.61
C ARG A 172 86.02 -1.72 10.67
N ARG A 173 86.33 -2.87 10.07
CA ARG A 173 85.40 -3.59 9.18
C ARG A 173 84.10 -4.00 9.88
N ARG A 174 84.16 -4.47 11.13
CA ARG A 174 82.97 -4.81 11.93
C ARG A 174 82.09 -3.59 12.15
N PHE A 175 82.69 -2.46 12.53
CA PHE A 175 81.99 -1.20 12.73
C PHE A 175 81.37 -0.65 11.43
N GLU A 176 82.12 -0.63 10.33
CA GLU A 176 81.62 -0.22 9.00
C GLU A 176 80.49 -1.12 8.52
N THR A 177 80.58 -2.44 8.77
CA THR A 177 79.51 -3.39 8.42
C THR A 177 78.25 -3.13 9.22
N HIS A 178 78.37 -2.80 10.51
CA HIS A 178 77.24 -2.40 11.36
C HIS A 178 76.61 -1.09 10.87
N LEU A 179 77.40 -0.05 10.64
CA LEU A 179 76.93 1.22 10.07
C LEU A 179 76.19 1.01 8.74
N ALA A 180 76.76 0.22 7.82
CA ALA A 180 76.10 -0.10 6.56
C ALA A 180 74.81 -0.91 6.75
N ARG A 181 74.72 -1.75 7.78
CA ARG A 181 73.51 -2.50 8.12
C ARG A 181 72.42 -1.57 8.66
N VAL A 182 72.74 -0.69 9.61
CA VAL A 182 71.81 0.27 10.20
C VAL A 182 71.33 1.26 9.13
N ALA A 183 72.24 1.82 8.32
CA ALA A 183 71.87 2.71 7.22
C ALA A 183 70.96 2.04 6.19
N ARG A 184 71.19 0.77 5.84
CA ARG A 184 70.27 0.00 4.97
C ARG A 184 68.93 -0.29 5.64
N GLY A 185 68.92 -0.49 6.96
CA GLY A 185 67.70 -0.66 7.75
C GLY A 185 66.85 0.61 7.74
N ALA A 186 67.46 1.75 8.10
CA ALA A 186 66.86 3.08 8.10
C ALA A 186 66.27 3.44 6.73
N ARG A 187 67.05 3.31 5.64
CA ARG A 187 66.55 3.57 4.27
C ARG A 187 65.36 2.70 3.87
N ARG A 188 65.33 1.43 4.29
CA ARG A 188 64.17 0.55 4.01
C ARG A 188 62.95 0.97 4.82
N ALA A 189 63.15 1.39 6.06
CA ALA A 189 62.09 1.89 6.93
C ALA A 189 61.51 3.21 6.40
N GLU A 190 62.37 4.14 5.97
CA GLU A 190 62.00 5.39 5.30
C GLU A 190 61.21 5.15 4.02
N ASN A 191 61.67 4.26 3.13
CA ASN A 191 60.95 3.94 1.90
C ASN A 191 59.56 3.37 2.18
N ARG A 192 59.42 2.52 3.21
CA ARG A 192 58.12 1.97 3.64
C ARG A 192 57.21 3.05 4.23
N LEU A 193 57.78 3.98 5.01
CA LEU A 193 57.02 5.09 5.58
C LEU A 193 56.56 6.04 4.46
N ALA A 194 57.39 6.33 3.47
CA ALA A 194 57.03 7.13 2.31
C ALA A 194 55.89 6.50 1.50
N THR A 195 55.91 5.18 1.28
CA THR A 195 54.78 4.48 0.65
C THR A 195 53.51 4.52 1.50
N ALA A 196 53.64 4.45 2.83
CA ALA A 196 52.50 4.51 3.74
C ALA A 196 51.87 5.91 3.80
N ILE A 197 52.69 6.96 3.69
CA ILE A 197 52.23 8.35 3.57
C ILE A 197 51.39 8.52 2.30
N ALA A 198 51.90 8.08 1.14
CA ALA A 198 51.16 8.17 -0.12
C ALA A 198 49.81 7.41 -0.07
N SER A 199 49.79 6.20 0.50
CA SER A 199 48.52 5.47 0.68
C SER A 199 47.56 6.16 1.66
N ALA A 200 48.07 6.85 2.68
CA ALA A 200 47.23 7.58 3.62
C ALA A 200 46.61 8.83 2.98
N ASP A 201 47.34 9.54 2.12
CA ASP A 201 46.78 10.64 1.31
C ASP A 201 45.61 10.14 0.45
N ASP A 202 45.80 9.02 -0.26
CA ASP A 202 44.73 8.39 -1.07
C ASP A 202 43.52 7.97 -0.21
N GLU A 203 43.77 7.45 0.99
CA GLU A 203 42.71 7.06 1.93
C GLU A 203 41.92 8.27 2.47
N ILE A 204 42.60 9.40 2.75
CA ILE A 204 41.99 10.67 3.19
C ILE A 204 41.10 11.24 2.08
N ASP A 205 41.62 11.30 0.85
CA ASP A 205 40.85 11.77 -0.31
C ASP A 205 39.62 10.86 -0.55
N ALA A 206 39.78 9.54 -0.43
CA ALA A 206 38.67 8.59 -0.52
C ALA A 206 37.65 8.71 0.62
N GLN A 207 38.06 9.09 1.84
CA GLN A 207 37.11 9.40 2.91
C GLN A 207 36.32 10.68 2.62
N CYS A 208 36.98 11.74 2.15
CA CYS A 208 36.32 13.02 1.81
C CYS A 208 35.33 12.87 0.64
N ALA A 209 35.63 11.97 -0.31
CA ALA A 209 34.72 11.62 -1.40
C ALA A 209 33.37 11.07 -0.90
N LYS A 210 33.31 10.44 0.29
CA LYS A 210 32.04 9.93 0.85
C LYS A 210 31.07 11.04 1.23
N ILE A 211 31.58 12.14 1.80
CA ILE A 211 30.76 13.30 2.15
C ILE A 211 30.29 14.00 0.86
N THR A 212 31.17 14.08 -0.15
CA THR A 212 30.82 14.58 -1.49
C THR A 212 29.71 13.75 -2.13
N ALA A 213 29.76 12.41 -2.02
CA ALA A 213 28.71 11.53 -2.52
C ALA A 213 27.37 11.74 -1.78
N LEU A 214 27.39 12.06 -0.48
CA LEU A 214 26.17 12.42 0.25
C LEU A 214 25.56 13.72 -0.26
N LYS A 215 26.38 14.73 -0.59
CA LYS A 215 25.94 15.96 -1.26
C LYS A 215 25.28 15.64 -2.61
N GLU A 216 25.94 14.88 -3.48
CA GLU A 216 25.38 14.50 -4.79
C GLU A 216 24.08 13.71 -4.63
N SER A 217 23.98 12.90 -3.57
CA SER A 217 22.77 12.13 -3.30
C SER A 217 21.55 13.00 -2.97
N LEU A 218 21.71 14.26 -2.55
CA LEU A 218 20.62 15.15 -2.10
C LEU A 218 19.45 15.22 -3.10
N VAL A 219 19.74 15.22 -4.40
CA VAL A 219 18.75 15.16 -5.49
C VAL A 219 17.79 13.96 -5.37
N ASN A 220 18.27 12.84 -4.83
CA ASN A 220 17.47 11.61 -4.67
C ASN A 220 16.53 11.62 -3.46
N SER A 221 16.51 12.68 -2.64
CA SER A 221 15.61 12.75 -1.49
C SER A 221 14.17 12.91 -1.96
N ALA A 222 13.23 12.17 -1.38
CA ALA A 222 11.82 12.24 -1.81
C ALA A 222 10.97 13.20 -0.96
N SER A 223 11.46 13.60 0.21
CA SER A 223 10.74 14.42 1.18
C SER A 223 11.68 15.24 2.06
N THR A 224 11.15 16.31 2.66
CA THR A 224 11.85 17.18 3.62
C THR A 224 12.41 16.40 4.80
N LYS A 225 11.64 15.45 5.33
CA LYS A 225 12.10 14.53 6.39
C LYS A 225 13.26 13.64 5.94
N GLY A 226 13.24 13.19 4.68
CA GLY A 226 14.34 12.43 4.10
C GLY A 226 15.62 13.24 4.02
N LEU A 227 15.50 14.54 3.74
CA LEU A 227 16.63 15.48 3.71
C LEU A 227 17.18 15.75 5.12
N ASP A 228 16.32 15.89 6.12
CA ASP A 228 16.75 16.03 7.54
C ASP A 228 17.52 14.78 8.02
N ILE A 229 17.11 13.58 7.58
CA ILE A 229 17.83 12.34 7.89
C ILE A 229 19.23 12.37 7.26
N ARG A 230 19.33 12.79 6.01
CA ARG A 230 20.62 12.90 5.32
C ARG A 230 21.53 13.96 5.93
N GLY A 231 20.99 15.08 6.40
CA GLY A 231 21.77 16.06 7.15
C GLY A 231 22.39 15.47 8.44
N ARG A 232 21.65 14.62 9.15
CA ARG A 232 22.20 13.91 10.32
C ARG A 232 23.22 12.84 9.94
N GLU A 233 23.00 12.16 8.81
CA GLU A 233 23.95 11.18 8.28
C GLU A 233 25.26 11.84 7.85
N GLU A 234 25.18 13.00 7.20
CA GLU A 234 26.33 13.81 6.79
C GLU A 234 27.16 14.23 8.00
N LEU A 235 26.55 14.81 9.04
CA LEU A 235 27.27 15.20 10.26
C LEU A 235 27.94 14.00 10.95
N ARG A 236 27.27 12.83 10.98
CA ARG A 236 27.86 11.60 11.52
C ARG A 236 29.01 11.09 10.68
N GLU A 237 28.92 11.19 9.36
CA GLU A 237 30.02 10.80 8.47
C GLU A 237 31.18 11.80 8.57
N LEU A 238 30.92 13.10 8.71
CA LEU A 238 31.95 14.11 8.96
C LEU A 238 32.78 13.77 10.20
N GLU A 239 32.12 13.47 11.32
CA GLU A 239 32.79 13.03 12.55
C GLU A 239 33.59 11.74 12.34
N ARG A 240 33.04 10.76 11.61
CA ARG A 240 33.72 9.50 11.29
C ARG A 240 34.94 9.72 10.40
N VAL A 241 34.86 10.61 9.40
CA VAL A 241 35.96 10.96 8.51
C VAL A 241 37.06 11.64 9.31
N LYS A 242 36.73 12.67 10.10
CA LYS A 242 37.70 13.34 10.99
C LYS A 242 38.40 12.36 11.93
N ALA A 243 37.64 11.45 12.56
CA ALA A 243 38.20 10.43 13.45
C ALA A 243 39.11 9.41 12.72
N ARG A 244 38.73 8.98 11.51
CA ARG A 244 39.54 8.05 10.70
C ARG A 244 40.83 8.70 10.22
N CYS A 245 40.77 9.94 9.73
CA CYS A 245 41.95 10.70 9.33
C CYS A 245 42.92 10.85 10.52
N ALA A 246 42.42 11.24 11.70
CA ALA A 246 43.23 11.32 12.91
C ALA A 246 43.87 9.96 13.29
N GLN A 247 43.13 8.85 13.17
CA GLN A 247 43.68 7.51 13.42
C GLN A 247 44.77 7.11 12.42
N THR A 248 44.59 7.41 11.12
CA THR A 248 45.61 7.12 10.10
C THR A 248 46.89 7.90 10.35
N VAL A 249 46.79 9.19 10.69
CA VAL A 249 47.95 10.03 11.02
C VAL A 249 48.64 9.54 12.31
N ALA A 250 47.87 9.16 13.34
CA ALA A 250 48.42 8.60 14.57
C ALA A 250 49.18 7.27 14.34
N ALA A 251 48.68 6.42 13.44
CA ALA A 251 49.37 5.18 13.07
C ALA A 251 50.70 5.44 12.36
N LEU A 252 50.76 6.46 11.49
CA LEU A 252 51.99 6.87 10.82
C LEU A 252 53.01 7.47 11.79
N ARG A 253 52.57 8.32 12.74
CA ARG A 253 53.43 8.85 13.83
C ARG A 253 54.04 7.71 14.65
N ALA A 254 53.22 6.76 15.09
CA ALA A 254 53.69 5.60 15.83
C ALA A 254 54.66 4.72 15.00
N GLN A 255 54.49 4.64 13.69
CA GLN A 255 55.42 3.94 12.81
C GLN A 255 56.76 4.69 12.68
N ALA A 256 56.75 6.02 12.59
CA ALA A 256 57.96 6.83 12.57
C ALA A 256 58.75 6.72 13.88
N GLU A 257 58.07 6.79 15.03
CA GLU A 257 58.65 6.56 16.36
C GLU A 257 59.32 5.18 16.48
N ARG A 258 58.66 4.12 16.00
CA ARG A 258 59.24 2.77 16.00
C ARG A 258 60.49 2.66 15.12
N ASN A 259 60.54 3.40 14.01
CA ASN A 259 61.69 3.38 13.12
C ASN A 259 62.91 4.06 13.76
N GLU A 260 62.70 5.21 14.41
CA GLU A 260 63.72 5.90 15.22
C GLU A 260 64.21 4.99 16.35
N ALA A 261 63.30 4.50 17.21
CA ALA A 261 63.64 3.65 18.34
C ALA A 261 64.39 2.38 17.89
N ALA A 262 64.01 1.75 16.78
CA ALA A 262 64.71 0.58 16.25
C ALA A 262 66.16 0.89 15.82
N THR A 263 66.44 2.10 15.34
CA THR A 263 67.82 2.51 15.02
C THR A 263 68.64 2.77 16.28
N GLU A 264 68.06 3.44 17.27
CA GLU A 264 68.70 3.71 18.57
C GLU A 264 68.98 2.42 19.34
N GLU A 265 68.00 1.52 19.44
CA GLU A 265 68.14 0.21 20.09
C GLU A 265 69.23 -0.63 19.41
N ALA A 266 69.28 -0.65 18.08
CA ALA A 266 70.30 -1.39 17.34
C ALA A 266 71.71 -0.83 17.59
N ASN A 267 71.84 0.50 17.74
CA ASN A 267 73.11 1.16 18.06
C ASN A 267 73.50 0.96 19.52
N ALA A 268 72.57 1.06 20.46
CA ALA A 268 72.78 0.81 21.88
C ALA A 268 73.21 -0.65 22.15
N LEU A 269 72.56 -1.62 21.50
CA LEU A 269 72.95 -3.03 21.56
C LEU A 269 74.37 -3.25 21.01
N TYR A 270 74.72 -2.57 19.90
CA TYR A 270 76.07 -2.66 19.36
C TYR A 270 77.12 -2.09 20.33
N VAL A 271 76.85 -0.94 20.97
CA VAL A 271 77.75 -0.33 21.95
C VAL A 271 77.94 -1.25 23.17
N THR A 272 76.86 -1.80 23.71
CA THR A 272 76.89 -2.61 24.93
C THR A 272 77.47 -4.01 24.72
N GLU A 273 77.11 -4.68 23.63
CA GLU A 273 77.51 -6.08 23.39
C GLU A 273 78.88 -6.18 22.70
N THR A 274 79.21 -5.25 21.78
CA THR A 274 80.38 -5.38 20.91
C THR A 274 81.53 -4.41 21.22
N LEU A 275 81.25 -3.16 21.64
CA LEU A 275 82.27 -2.13 21.90
C LEU A 275 82.80 -2.14 23.35
N LYS A 276 83.28 -3.30 23.81
CA LYS A 276 83.84 -3.45 25.17
C LYS A 276 85.30 -3.02 25.23
N THR A 277 85.68 -2.30 26.28
CA THR A 277 87.08 -1.93 26.52
C THR A 277 87.89 -3.11 27.03
N ARG A 278 89.22 -3.01 27.01
CA ARG A 278 90.11 -4.05 27.56
C ARG A 278 89.85 -4.38 29.04
N GLU A 279 89.41 -3.39 29.82
CA GLU A 279 89.05 -3.55 31.23
C GLU A 279 87.76 -4.38 31.42
N GLU A 280 86.86 -4.32 30.45
CA GLU A 280 85.61 -5.09 30.39
C GLU A 280 85.77 -6.46 29.67
N GLY A 281 87.01 -6.84 29.33
CA GLY A 281 87.33 -8.07 28.61
C GLY A 281 87.19 -8.00 27.08
N GLY A 282 87.16 -6.79 26.51
CA GLY A 282 87.03 -6.55 25.07
C GLY A 282 88.33 -6.21 24.33
N GLU A 283 88.20 -5.95 23.02
CA GLU A 283 89.34 -5.72 22.10
C GLU A 283 89.66 -4.23 21.85
N TYR A 284 88.82 -3.30 22.33
CA TYR A 284 88.88 -1.87 21.99
C TYR A 284 89.63 -1.02 23.03
N SER A 285 90.29 0.06 22.57
CA SER A 285 90.80 1.12 23.45
C SER A 285 89.68 2.09 23.86
N PRO A 286 89.80 2.78 25.00
CA PRO A 286 88.79 3.77 25.42
C PRO A 286 88.57 4.86 24.36
N GLU A 287 89.64 5.39 23.78
CA GLU A 287 89.59 6.42 22.73
C GLU A 287 88.80 5.96 21.49
N VAL A 288 89.03 4.74 21.00
CA VAL A 288 88.35 4.20 19.81
C VAL A 288 86.87 3.88 20.11
N ARG A 289 86.57 3.45 21.34
CA ARG A 289 85.18 3.26 21.80
C ARG A 289 84.43 4.59 21.79
N GLU A 290 85.03 5.67 22.29
CA GLU A 290 84.44 7.01 22.27
C GLU A 290 84.24 7.53 20.86
N GLU A 291 85.22 7.36 19.96
CA GLU A 291 85.08 7.76 18.55
C GLU A 291 83.95 7.00 17.83
N PHE A 292 83.83 5.69 18.05
CA PHE A 292 82.77 4.88 17.44
C PHE A 292 81.40 5.17 18.06
N ALA A 293 81.32 5.39 19.37
CA ALA A 293 80.11 5.84 20.03
C ALA A 293 79.66 7.21 19.52
N ALA A 294 80.57 8.17 19.34
CA ALA A 294 80.26 9.48 18.78
C ALA A 294 79.75 9.39 17.33
N LYS A 295 80.27 8.46 16.53
CA LYS A 295 79.77 8.20 15.16
C LYS A 295 78.38 7.57 15.15
N LEU A 296 78.07 6.67 16.09
CA LEU A 296 76.73 6.09 16.22
C LEU A 296 75.72 7.13 16.71
N ALA A 297 76.09 7.96 17.69
CA ALA A 297 75.24 9.07 18.16
C ALA A 297 74.89 10.06 17.04
N ARG A 298 75.75 10.25 16.04
CA ARG A 298 75.43 11.04 14.83
C ARG A 298 74.39 10.37 13.94
N VAL A 299 74.36 9.04 13.89
CA VAL A 299 73.34 8.27 13.15
C VAL A 299 72.00 8.34 13.87
N ASP A 300 72.00 8.23 15.21
CA ASP A 300 70.80 8.39 16.03
C ASP A 300 70.23 9.81 15.89
N ALA A 301 71.08 10.84 15.97
CA ALA A 301 70.67 12.23 15.74
C ALA A 301 70.12 12.46 14.33
N ALA A 302 70.66 11.77 13.31
CA ALA A 302 70.11 11.83 11.96
C ALA A 302 68.74 11.15 11.87
N ALA A 303 68.52 10.02 12.54
CA ALA A 303 67.22 9.35 12.60
C ALA A 303 66.16 10.21 13.32
N ALA A 304 66.52 10.84 14.44
CA ALA A 304 65.66 11.79 15.14
C ALA A 304 65.27 12.99 14.24
N ALA A 305 66.23 13.59 13.53
CA ALA A 305 65.96 14.66 12.59
C ALA A 305 65.00 14.23 11.46
N THR A 306 65.17 13.02 10.90
CA THR A 306 64.24 12.52 9.88
C THR A 306 62.83 12.32 10.43
N LYS A 307 62.67 11.91 11.70
CA LYS A 307 61.37 11.81 12.34
C LYS A 307 60.74 13.19 12.52
N GLU A 308 61.48 14.18 13.03
CA GLU A 308 60.97 15.54 13.19
C GLU A 308 60.48 16.12 11.85
N GLU A 309 61.21 15.90 10.76
CA GLU A 309 60.75 16.25 9.41
C GLU A 309 59.44 15.54 9.04
N ARG A 310 59.29 14.25 9.38
CA ARG A 310 58.04 13.51 9.11
C ARG A 310 56.90 13.96 10.01
N ASP A 311 57.14 14.29 11.27
CA ASP A 311 56.12 14.81 12.17
C ASP A 311 55.52 16.12 11.65
N ALA A 312 56.34 16.98 11.04
CA ALA A 312 55.84 18.14 10.31
C ALA A 312 54.95 17.76 9.12
N THR A 313 55.31 16.72 8.34
CA THR A 313 54.45 16.21 7.26
C THR A 313 53.13 15.63 7.77
N PHE A 314 53.14 14.92 8.91
CA PHE A 314 51.95 14.36 9.54
C PHE A 314 51.00 15.46 10.05
N ALA A 315 51.54 16.53 10.64
CA ALA A 315 50.75 17.69 11.02
C ALA A 315 50.10 18.38 9.81
N ALA A 316 50.86 18.55 8.72
CA ALA A 316 50.33 19.12 7.48
C ALA A 316 49.21 18.25 6.85
N MET A 317 49.35 16.92 6.88
CA MET A 317 48.30 16.00 6.41
C MET A 317 47.04 16.07 7.28
N GLU A 318 47.19 16.16 8.61
CA GLU A 318 46.06 16.29 9.53
C GLU A 318 45.29 17.59 9.28
N GLU A 319 45.99 18.71 9.12
CA GLU A 319 45.37 19.99 8.75
C GLU A 319 44.72 19.96 7.37
N ARG A 320 45.35 19.33 6.38
CA ARG A 320 44.76 19.18 5.04
C ARG A 320 43.46 18.37 5.12
N ALA A 321 43.46 17.25 5.85
CA ALA A 321 42.30 16.39 5.99
C ALA A 321 41.13 17.09 6.68
N THR A 322 41.39 17.88 7.73
CA THR A 322 40.34 18.64 8.41
C THR A 322 39.79 19.75 7.53
N ARG A 323 40.65 20.49 6.82
CA ARG A 323 40.23 21.53 5.86
C ARG A 323 39.37 20.96 4.75
N LEU A 324 39.81 19.89 4.08
CA LEU A 324 39.03 19.24 3.02
C LEU A 324 37.68 18.75 3.52
N ALA A 325 37.63 18.13 4.71
CA ALA A 325 36.38 17.67 5.29
C ALA A 325 35.42 18.85 5.61
N GLU A 326 35.95 19.98 6.08
CA GLU A 326 35.16 21.19 6.37
C GLU A 326 34.70 21.92 5.10
N GLU A 327 35.52 21.97 4.06
CA GLU A 327 35.15 22.53 2.75
C GLU A 327 34.02 21.73 2.11
N VAL A 328 34.09 20.39 2.13
CA VAL A 328 33.03 19.54 1.59
C VAL A 328 31.74 19.65 2.42
N HIS A 329 31.86 19.75 3.74
CA HIS A 329 30.71 20.01 4.63
C HIS A 329 30.06 21.37 4.34
N ALA A 330 30.84 22.44 4.22
CA ALA A 330 30.33 23.77 3.87
C ALA A 330 29.60 23.75 2.51
N ALA A 331 30.15 23.03 1.54
CA ALA A 331 29.53 22.85 0.24
C ALA A 331 28.22 22.02 0.28
N TYR A 332 28.02 21.19 1.32
CA TYR A 332 26.76 20.51 1.60
C TYR A 332 25.76 21.46 2.28
N GLU A 333 26.19 22.23 3.28
CA GLU A 333 25.34 23.21 3.98
C GLU A 333 24.81 24.29 3.02
N GLU A 334 25.59 24.69 2.02
CA GLU A 334 25.15 25.62 0.97
C GLU A 334 24.07 25.00 0.06
N ALA A 335 24.19 23.71 -0.28
CA ALA A 335 23.27 23.04 -1.21
C ALA A 335 21.96 22.58 -0.55
N ALA A 336 22.01 22.15 0.72
CA ALA A 336 20.87 21.63 1.47
C ALA A 336 19.62 22.54 1.49
N PRO A 337 19.70 23.87 1.72
CA PRO A 337 18.51 24.74 1.76
C PRO A 337 17.79 24.80 0.41
N HIS A 338 18.53 24.84 -0.71
CA HIS A 338 17.92 24.86 -2.04
C HIS A 338 17.11 23.60 -2.32
N HIS A 339 17.63 22.42 -1.95
CA HIS A 339 16.88 21.18 -2.04
C HIS A 339 15.67 21.13 -1.09
N ARG A 340 15.77 21.76 0.08
CA ARG A 340 14.70 21.83 1.07
C ARG A 340 13.53 22.66 0.55
N GLU A 341 13.79 23.86 0.05
CA GLU A 341 12.78 24.74 -0.56
C GLU A 341 12.04 24.05 -1.72
N ASP A 342 12.79 23.34 -2.60
CA ASP A 342 12.18 22.59 -3.71
C ASP A 342 11.22 21.52 -3.20
N LEU A 343 11.62 20.77 -2.18
CA LEU A 343 10.80 19.71 -1.58
C LEU A 343 9.60 20.28 -0.83
N GLU A 344 9.74 21.40 -0.13
CA GLU A 344 8.65 22.08 0.55
C GLU A 344 7.57 22.55 -0.43
N LEU A 345 7.97 23.08 -1.60
CA LEU A 345 7.04 23.42 -2.69
C LEU A 345 6.34 22.17 -3.22
N ILE A 346 7.10 21.12 -3.58
CA ILE A 346 6.52 19.88 -4.12
C ILE A 346 5.51 19.30 -3.12
N GLU A 347 5.87 19.22 -1.85
CA GLU A 347 4.98 18.73 -0.79
C GLU A 347 3.75 19.63 -0.59
N ALA A 348 3.88 20.95 -0.73
CA ALA A 348 2.75 21.88 -0.64
C ALA A 348 1.77 21.71 -1.81
N VAL A 349 2.29 21.63 -3.03
CA VAL A 349 1.50 21.44 -4.26
C VAL A 349 0.82 20.06 -4.25
N ASP A 350 1.55 19.00 -3.91
CA ASP A 350 1.00 17.64 -3.85
C ASP A 350 -0.06 17.52 -2.75
N ARG A 351 0.10 18.20 -1.61
CA ARG A 351 -0.95 18.30 -0.58
C ARG A 351 -2.21 18.98 -1.11
N CYS A 352 -2.08 20.09 -1.84
CA CYS A 352 -3.24 20.79 -2.41
C CYS A 352 -4.00 19.91 -3.41
N VAL A 353 -3.29 19.20 -4.28
CA VAL A 353 -3.89 18.27 -5.25
C VAL A 353 -4.51 17.05 -4.56
N ALA A 354 -3.83 16.49 -3.54
CA ALA A 354 -4.36 15.37 -2.77
C ALA A 354 -5.63 15.73 -1.98
N ASP A 355 -5.64 16.92 -1.36
CA ASP A 355 -6.82 17.47 -0.70
C ASP A 355 -7.98 17.59 -1.69
N ALA A 356 -7.75 18.18 -2.88
CA ALA A 356 -8.78 18.33 -3.91
C ALA A 356 -9.32 16.97 -4.38
N LYS A 357 -8.44 16.00 -4.66
CA LYS A 357 -8.83 14.62 -5.01
C LYS A 357 -9.65 13.95 -3.91
N SER A 358 -9.29 14.17 -2.64
CA SER A 358 -10.03 13.60 -1.49
C SER A 358 -11.43 14.21 -1.36
N ARG A 359 -11.57 15.52 -1.55
CA ARG A 359 -12.85 16.23 -1.52
C ARG A 359 -13.74 15.81 -2.69
N LEU A 360 -13.16 15.70 -3.89
CA LEU A 360 -13.85 15.18 -5.07
C LEU A 360 -14.42 13.77 -4.81
N LYS A 361 -13.60 12.85 -4.31
CA LYS A 361 -14.05 11.50 -3.93
C LYS A 361 -15.18 11.52 -2.89
N ALA A 362 -15.10 12.40 -1.90
CA ALA A 362 -16.16 12.56 -0.91
C ALA A 362 -17.48 13.08 -1.52
N LEU A 363 -17.41 14.05 -2.46
CA LEU A 363 -18.58 14.52 -3.18
C LEU A 363 -19.21 13.42 -4.04
N LEU A 364 -18.41 12.64 -4.76
CA LEU A 364 -18.88 11.51 -5.56
C LEU A 364 -19.55 10.45 -4.67
N ALA A 365 -18.92 10.09 -3.54
CA ALA A 365 -19.50 9.14 -2.59
C ALA A 365 -20.83 9.63 -2.00
N ASN A 366 -20.92 10.90 -1.61
CA ASN A 366 -22.18 11.50 -1.13
C ASN A 366 -23.25 11.45 -2.23
N ALA A 367 -22.87 11.70 -3.49
CA ALA A 367 -23.79 11.61 -4.61
C ALA A 367 -24.32 10.19 -4.82
N ASP A 368 -23.48 9.17 -4.67
CA ASP A 368 -23.87 7.75 -4.75
C ASP A 368 -24.78 7.35 -3.57
N GLU A 369 -24.49 7.81 -2.36
CA GLU A 369 -25.32 7.58 -1.18
C GLU A 369 -26.73 8.17 -1.33
N GLU A 370 -26.84 9.39 -1.87
CA GLU A 370 -28.12 10.02 -2.17
C GLU A 370 -28.87 9.27 -3.29
N ALA A 371 -28.17 8.76 -4.31
CA ALA A 371 -28.77 7.93 -5.35
C ALA A 371 -29.28 6.58 -4.81
N ALA A 372 -28.57 5.97 -3.87
CA ALA A 372 -28.98 4.76 -3.16
C ALA A 372 -30.15 5.03 -2.19
N ARG A 373 -30.18 6.21 -1.55
CA ARG A 373 -31.33 6.65 -0.75
C ARG A 373 -32.59 6.77 -1.62
N LEU A 374 -32.50 7.42 -2.78
CA LEU A 374 -33.64 7.50 -3.71
C LEU A 374 -34.10 6.10 -4.16
N ALA A 375 -33.17 5.18 -4.46
CA ALA A 375 -33.52 3.81 -4.84
C ALA A 375 -34.30 3.07 -3.73
N ARG A 376 -33.87 3.20 -2.47
CA ARG A 376 -34.56 2.63 -1.31
C ARG A 376 -35.96 3.19 -1.11
N GLU A 377 -36.16 4.49 -1.29
CA GLU A 377 -37.50 5.11 -1.22
C GLU A 377 -38.41 4.58 -2.34
N ILE A 378 -37.88 4.40 -3.56
CA ILE A 378 -38.63 3.80 -4.67
C ILE A 378 -39.06 2.36 -4.35
N GLU A 379 -38.17 1.56 -3.76
CA GLU A 379 -38.47 0.18 -3.34
C GLU A 379 -39.49 0.14 -2.18
N LEU A 380 -39.39 1.08 -1.24
CA LEU A 380 -40.36 1.21 -0.15
C LEU A 380 -41.76 1.52 -0.70
N VAL A 381 -41.87 2.48 -1.61
CA VAL A 381 -43.13 2.83 -2.28
C VAL A 381 -43.70 1.61 -3.02
N LYS A 382 -42.87 0.84 -3.74
CA LYS A 382 -43.29 -0.42 -4.38
C LYS A 382 -43.84 -1.43 -3.39
N ALA A 383 -43.11 -1.68 -2.31
CA ALA A 383 -43.46 -2.68 -1.30
C ALA A 383 -44.80 -2.38 -0.59
N ILE A 384 -45.12 -1.11 -0.38
CA ILE A 384 -46.40 -0.71 0.20
C ILE A 384 -47.55 -1.06 -0.75
N GLY A 385 -47.46 -0.71 -2.04
CA GLY A 385 -48.54 -0.99 -3.00
C GLY A 385 -48.70 -2.45 -3.39
N ASP A 386 -47.63 -3.25 -3.41
CA ASP A 386 -47.69 -4.68 -3.76
C ASP A 386 -48.33 -5.56 -2.68
N ARG A 387 -48.75 -4.99 -1.54
CA ARG A 387 -49.28 -5.68 -0.35
C ARG A 387 -48.33 -6.74 0.26
N ALA A 388 -47.14 -6.91 -0.32
CA ALA A 388 -46.20 -7.98 -0.03
C ALA A 388 -45.22 -7.55 1.07
N GLY A 389 -45.53 -7.91 2.31
CA GLY A 389 -44.57 -7.82 3.42
C GLY A 389 -44.34 -6.42 3.98
N TYR A 390 -45.36 -5.56 4.00
CA TYR A 390 -45.29 -4.28 4.73
C TYR A 390 -45.03 -4.54 6.22
N VAL A 391 -43.78 -4.33 6.63
CA VAL A 391 -43.38 -4.12 8.01
C VAL A 391 -43.08 -2.64 8.11
N ALA A 392 -43.83 -1.91 8.94
CA ALA A 392 -43.67 -0.48 9.14
C ALA A 392 -42.17 -0.10 9.24
N PRO A 393 -41.68 0.83 8.40
CA PRO A 393 -40.26 1.19 8.40
C PRO A 393 -39.83 1.70 9.77
N LYS A 394 -38.73 1.16 10.32
CA LYS A 394 -38.07 1.77 11.49
C LYS A 394 -37.34 3.04 11.02
N ASP A 395 -37.68 4.20 11.57
CA ASP A 395 -36.94 5.44 11.31
C ASP A 395 -35.46 5.30 11.75
N HIS A 396 -34.59 6.12 11.15
CA HIS A 396 -33.13 6.17 11.40
C HIS A 396 -32.72 6.39 12.87
N PHE A 397 -33.67 6.71 13.76
CA PHE A 397 -33.47 6.92 15.20
C PHE A 397 -33.84 5.72 16.07
N GLY A 398 -34.16 4.55 15.49
CA GLY A 398 -34.38 3.32 16.24
C GLY A 398 -35.62 3.32 17.16
N LYS A 399 -36.44 4.37 17.14
CA LYS A 399 -37.73 4.40 17.83
C LYS A 399 -38.80 3.87 16.88
N PHE A 400 -39.41 2.77 17.30
CA PHE A 400 -40.67 2.28 16.77
C PHE A 400 -41.71 3.39 16.97
N ARG A 401 -42.07 4.14 15.93
CA ARG A 401 -43.46 4.61 15.87
C ARG A 401 -44.22 3.37 15.49
N ALA A 402 -44.95 2.80 16.45
CA ALA A 402 -46.06 1.92 16.08
C ALA A 402 -46.85 2.65 14.98
N PRO A 403 -47.34 1.95 13.94
CA PRO A 403 -48.30 2.54 13.03
C PRO A 403 -49.31 3.26 13.93
N ARG A 404 -49.39 4.59 13.84
CA ARG A 404 -50.59 5.22 14.37
C ARG A 404 -51.72 4.52 13.60
N ASP A 405 -52.79 4.17 14.26
CA ASP A 405 -53.91 3.38 13.73
C ASP A 405 -54.69 4.10 12.58
N GLU A 406 -54.00 4.91 11.77
CA GLU A 406 -54.44 5.81 10.69
C GLU A 406 -54.57 5.10 9.33
N GLY A 407 -54.16 3.82 9.22
CA GLY A 407 -54.39 2.97 8.05
C GLY A 407 -53.31 2.99 6.96
N VAL A 408 -53.27 1.93 6.14
CA VAL A 408 -52.27 1.74 5.05
C VAL A 408 -52.35 2.85 3.99
N ALA A 409 -53.53 3.42 3.78
CA ALA A 409 -53.72 4.55 2.86
C ALA A 409 -52.91 5.79 3.28
N VAL A 410 -52.86 6.14 4.57
CA VAL A 410 -52.07 7.30 5.03
C VAL A 410 -50.57 7.06 4.88
N ASP A 411 -50.12 5.83 5.11
CA ASP A 411 -48.72 5.45 4.92
C ASP A 411 -48.29 5.51 3.45
N THR A 412 -49.16 5.14 2.50
CA THR A 412 -48.89 5.34 1.06
C THR A 412 -48.68 6.83 0.74
N LEU A 413 -49.53 7.73 1.22
CA LEU A 413 -49.42 9.18 0.98
C LEU A 413 -48.12 9.76 1.53
N ARG A 414 -47.72 9.35 2.75
CA ARG A 414 -46.44 9.77 3.35
C ARG A 414 -45.23 9.28 2.58
N SER A 415 -45.28 8.05 2.08
CA SER A 415 -44.20 7.49 1.26
C SER A 415 -44.04 8.24 -0.07
N LEU A 416 -45.15 8.64 -0.69
CA LEU A 416 -45.17 9.46 -1.90
C LEU A 416 -44.60 10.87 -1.64
N ASP A 417 -44.90 11.51 -0.50
CA ASP A 417 -44.31 12.80 -0.12
C ASP A 417 -42.79 12.72 0.11
N ARG A 418 -42.32 11.65 0.79
CA ARG A 418 -40.88 11.41 0.96
C ARG A 418 -40.18 11.23 -0.38
N LEU A 419 -40.76 10.42 -1.27
CA LEU A 419 -40.25 10.20 -2.62
C LEU A 419 -40.18 11.53 -3.40
N ARG A 420 -41.25 12.33 -3.36
CA ARG A 420 -41.34 13.65 -4.00
C ARG A 420 -40.21 14.58 -3.56
N ARG A 421 -39.97 14.71 -2.25
CA ARG A 421 -38.91 15.56 -1.69
C ARG A 421 -37.51 15.11 -2.08
N VAL A 422 -37.22 13.81 -1.99
CA VAL A 422 -35.91 13.24 -2.31
C VAL A 422 -35.64 13.28 -3.82
N LEU A 423 -36.67 13.08 -4.65
CA LEU A 423 -36.55 13.16 -6.09
C LEU A 423 -36.24 14.59 -6.55
N LEU A 424 -36.97 15.58 -6.03
CA LEU A 424 -36.74 16.99 -6.39
C LEU A 424 -35.36 17.47 -5.97
N SER A 425 -34.93 17.19 -4.74
CA SER A 425 -33.59 17.58 -4.27
C SER A 425 -32.49 16.96 -5.12
N ARG A 426 -32.67 15.70 -5.52
CA ARG A 426 -31.72 15.01 -6.39
C ARG A 426 -31.70 15.57 -7.82
N CYS A 427 -32.85 15.88 -8.40
CA CYS A 427 -32.92 16.48 -9.73
C CYS A 427 -32.27 17.87 -9.77
N LYS A 428 -32.43 18.67 -8.70
CA LYS A 428 -31.73 19.96 -8.52
C LYS A 428 -30.22 19.76 -8.38
N PHE A 429 -29.77 18.80 -7.58
CA PHE A 429 -28.35 18.51 -7.38
C PHE A 429 -27.65 18.04 -8.67
N VAL A 430 -28.27 17.16 -9.44
CA VAL A 430 -27.69 16.65 -10.71
C VAL A 430 -27.82 17.68 -11.84
N GLY A 431 -28.74 18.65 -11.72
CA GLY A 431 -28.92 19.72 -12.71
C GLY A 431 -29.66 19.28 -13.99
N ILE A 432 -30.63 18.38 -13.86
CA ILE A 432 -31.40 17.85 -15.03
C ILE A 432 -32.74 18.54 -15.27
N LEU A 433 -33.16 19.43 -14.37
CA LEU A 433 -34.42 20.17 -14.49
C LEU A 433 -34.31 21.23 -15.59
N ALA A 434 -35.38 21.47 -16.33
CA ALA A 434 -35.42 22.56 -17.29
C ALA A 434 -35.28 23.93 -16.57
N PRO A 435 -34.65 24.93 -17.19
CA PRO A 435 -34.45 26.25 -16.57
C PRO A 435 -35.76 26.96 -16.22
N ASP A 436 -36.85 26.66 -16.93
CA ASP A 436 -38.18 27.24 -16.72
C ASP A 436 -39.03 26.51 -15.67
N THR A 437 -38.52 25.40 -15.11
CA THR A 437 -39.28 24.58 -14.15
C THR A 437 -39.33 25.26 -12.79
N LYS A 438 -40.40 26.01 -12.54
CA LYS A 438 -40.70 26.63 -11.24
C LYS A 438 -41.44 25.64 -10.35
N ILE A 439 -40.72 24.64 -9.84
CA ILE A 439 -41.24 23.83 -8.73
C ILE A 439 -41.01 24.66 -7.46
N GLU A 440 -42.07 25.35 -7.03
CA GLU A 440 -42.17 26.11 -5.79
C GLU A 440 -41.74 25.26 -4.57
N PRO A 441 -41.39 25.88 -3.42
CA PRO A 441 -41.18 25.12 -2.19
C PRO A 441 -42.36 24.17 -1.97
N LEU A 442 -42.05 22.88 -1.92
CA LEU A 442 -43.01 21.79 -1.86
C LEU A 442 -44.07 22.07 -0.79
N ALA A 443 -45.32 22.25 -1.21
CA ALA A 443 -46.43 22.52 -0.31
C ALA A 443 -46.56 21.40 0.74
N GLU A 444 -46.80 21.78 2.00
CA GLU A 444 -47.08 20.83 3.07
C GLU A 444 -48.44 20.17 2.83
N VAL A 445 -48.44 18.84 2.74
CA VAL A 445 -49.66 18.06 2.52
C VAL A 445 -50.18 17.57 3.87
N SER A 446 -51.43 17.89 4.19
CA SER A 446 -52.08 17.34 5.38
C SER A 446 -52.51 15.89 5.11
N PHE A 447 -52.13 14.99 6.02
CA PHE A 447 -52.47 13.56 5.92
C PHE A 447 -53.59 13.15 6.88
N ASN A 448 -54.23 14.12 7.55
CA ASN A 448 -55.31 13.90 8.52
C ASN A 448 -56.64 13.67 7.78
N LEU A 449 -56.99 12.40 7.58
CA LEU A 449 -58.24 12.00 6.93
C LEU A 449 -59.46 12.10 7.85
N GLU A 450 -59.26 12.20 9.17
CA GLU A 450 -60.34 12.23 10.16
C GLU A 450 -60.78 13.67 10.51
N ASP A 451 -62.06 13.86 10.85
CA ASP A 451 -62.63 15.14 11.29
C ASP A 451 -62.13 15.50 12.70
N VAL A 452 -60.87 15.89 12.81
CA VAL A 452 -60.38 16.64 13.97
C VAL A 452 -60.45 18.11 13.57
N GLU A 453 -61.38 18.87 14.16
CA GLU A 453 -61.19 20.33 14.22
C GLU A 453 -59.86 20.55 14.93
N GLU A 454 -58.85 21.01 14.20
CA GLU A 454 -57.59 21.44 14.81
C GLU A 454 -57.93 22.64 15.71
N ALA A 455 -58.14 22.37 17.00
CA ALA A 455 -58.11 23.41 18.01
C ALA A 455 -56.77 24.15 17.84
N PRO A 456 -56.75 25.49 17.80
CA PRO A 456 -55.51 26.23 17.64
C PRO A 456 -54.52 25.76 18.71
N PRO A 457 -53.24 25.53 18.36
CA PRO A 457 -52.27 25.04 19.31
C PRO A 457 -52.22 26.02 20.49
N GLY A 458 -52.53 25.54 21.69
CA GLY A 458 -52.45 26.35 22.90
C GLY A 458 -51.05 26.95 23.03
N GLU A 459 -50.95 28.19 23.53
CA GLU A 459 -49.71 28.97 23.59
C GLU A 459 -48.51 28.21 24.22
N GLU A 460 -48.77 27.22 25.07
CA GLU A 460 -47.75 26.33 25.65
C GLU A 460 -47.06 25.39 24.64
N ILE A 461 -47.76 24.96 23.58
CA ILE A 461 -47.20 24.05 22.57
C ILE A 461 -46.28 24.84 21.63
N LEU A 462 -46.71 26.05 21.24
CA LEU A 462 -45.88 26.97 20.46
C LEU A 462 -44.63 27.41 21.23
N ALA A 463 -44.75 27.62 22.55
CA ALA A 463 -43.60 27.89 23.41
C ALA A 463 -42.63 26.69 23.48
N LYS A 464 -43.13 25.46 23.60
CA LYS A 464 -42.30 24.25 23.63
C LYS A 464 -41.66 23.91 22.29
N GLU A 465 -42.32 24.21 21.17
CA GLU A 465 -41.76 24.04 19.83
C GLU A 465 -40.71 25.10 19.53
N ALA A 466 -40.91 26.35 19.98
CA ALA A 466 -39.89 27.40 19.92
C ALA A 466 -38.69 27.07 20.83
N GLU A 467 -38.91 26.51 22.01
CA GLU A 467 -37.85 26.08 22.93
C GLU A 467 -37.11 24.85 22.40
N ALA A 468 -37.81 23.91 21.73
CA ALA A 468 -37.19 22.77 21.06
C ALA A 468 -36.39 23.19 19.80
N ALA A 469 -36.87 24.19 19.05
CA ALA A 469 -36.15 24.78 17.93
C ALA A 469 -34.90 25.53 18.40
N ALA A 470 -35.00 26.29 19.50
CA ALA A 470 -33.86 26.96 20.14
C ALA A 470 -32.85 25.95 20.73
N ALA A 471 -33.32 24.85 21.32
CA ALA A 471 -32.48 23.77 21.81
C ALA A 471 -31.79 23.01 20.66
N ALA A 472 -32.47 22.81 19.52
CA ALA A 472 -31.88 22.20 18.33
C ALA A 472 -30.81 23.10 17.68
N GLU A 473 -31.02 24.42 17.65
CA GLU A 473 -30.02 25.43 17.27
C GLU A 473 -28.81 25.43 18.23
N ALA A 474 -29.06 25.37 19.54
CA ALA A 474 -28.00 25.30 20.56
C ALA A 474 -27.17 24.00 20.48
N VAL A 475 -27.81 22.86 20.18
CA VAL A 475 -27.12 21.57 19.95
C VAL A 475 -26.36 21.59 18.62
N LYS A 476 -26.85 22.29 17.60
CA LYS A 476 -26.12 22.58 16.35
C LYS A 476 -24.90 23.47 16.60
N ALA A 477 -24.98 24.44 17.50
CA ALA A 477 -23.86 25.31 17.86
C ALA A 477 -22.82 24.58 18.74
N ALA A 478 -23.24 23.68 19.63
CA ALA A 478 -22.37 22.93 20.54
C ALA A 478 -21.65 21.74 19.87
N SER A 479 -22.21 21.15 18.81
CA SER A 479 -21.54 20.13 18.01
C SER A 479 -20.56 20.77 17.01
N GLY A 480 -19.37 21.10 17.54
CA GLY A 480 -18.19 21.49 16.78
C GLY A 480 -17.70 20.36 15.86
N GLY A 481 -18.41 20.14 14.76
CA GLY A 481 -17.99 19.27 13.67
C GLY A 481 -16.85 19.94 12.90
N LYS A 482 -15.62 19.71 13.34
CA LYS A 482 -14.44 19.81 12.47
C LYS A 482 -14.63 18.79 11.34
N TYR A 483 -14.47 19.28 10.11
CA TYR A 483 -14.66 18.62 8.82
C TYR A 483 -16.14 18.55 8.34
N LEU A 484 -16.40 19.28 7.26
CA LEU A 484 -17.66 19.38 6.46
C LEU A 484 -18.82 20.28 6.94
N LYS A 485 -18.58 21.33 7.75
CA LYS A 485 -19.65 22.29 8.14
C LYS A 485 -19.71 23.61 7.34
N GLY A 486 -19.11 23.66 6.15
CA GLY A 486 -19.06 24.88 5.32
C GLY A 486 -19.98 24.89 4.09
N TRP A 487 -20.69 23.80 3.78
CA TRP A 487 -21.29 23.61 2.45
C TRP A 487 -22.81 23.64 2.37
N ARG A 488 -23.50 24.01 3.44
CA ARG A 488 -24.98 24.09 3.45
C ARG A 488 -25.49 25.31 4.22
N THR A 489 -25.14 26.51 3.79
CA THR A 489 -25.75 27.76 4.30
C THR A 489 -25.91 28.85 3.23
N LYS A 490 -26.38 28.47 2.03
CA LYS A 490 -27.13 29.38 1.16
C LYS A 490 -28.29 28.58 0.57
N ALA A 491 -29.51 28.97 0.94
CA ALA A 491 -30.74 28.23 0.66
C ALA A 491 -31.42 28.69 -0.65
N GLU A 492 -30.76 29.47 -1.50
CA GLU A 492 -31.41 30.08 -2.68
C GLU A 492 -30.78 29.74 -4.04
N GLU A 493 -29.60 29.13 -4.07
CA GLU A 493 -29.05 28.52 -5.30
C GLU A 493 -28.49 27.17 -4.88
N TYR A 494 -29.12 26.08 -5.26
CA TYR A 494 -28.52 24.76 -5.09
C TYR A 494 -27.38 24.67 -6.12
N PRO A 495 -26.09 24.71 -5.73
CA PRO A 495 -25.04 24.54 -6.71
C PRO A 495 -25.11 23.09 -7.18
N THR A 496 -25.28 22.91 -8.48
CA THR A 496 -25.23 21.59 -9.13
C THR A 496 -23.95 20.86 -8.77
N MET A 497 -23.94 19.54 -8.88
CA MET A 497 -22.75 18.71 -8.73
C MET A 497 -21.58 19.26 -9.57
N VAL A 498 -21.85 19.65 -10.81
CA VAL A 498 -20.85 20.21 -11.73
C VAL A 498 -20.30 21.56 -11.22
N SER A 499 -21.16 22.47 -10.75
CA SER A 499 -20.69 23.76 -10.23
C SER A 499 -19.91 23.61 -8.92
N GLN A 500 -20.33 22.69 -8.05
CA GLN A 500 -19.59 22.30 -6.84
C GLN A 500 -18.19 21.76 -7.16
N MET A 501 -18.05 21.04 -8.27
CA MET A 501 -16.77 20.51 -8.74
C MET A 501 -15.91 21.59 -9.39
N ASP A 502 -16.50 22.47 -10.18
CA ASP A 502 -15.81 23.62 -10.77
C ASP A 502 -15.26 24.55 -9.67
N GLU A 503 -16.03 24.80 -8.60
CA GLU A 503 -15.54 25.54 -7.43
C GLU A 503 -14.35 24.85 -6.74
N LEU A 504 -14.37 23.52 -6.58
CA LEU A 504 -13.24 22.78 -6.00
C LEU A 504 -12.00 22.82 -6.89
N VAL A 505 -12.20 22.78 -8.21
CA VAL A 505 -11.15 22.89 -9.22
C VAL A 505 -10.50 24.27 -9.16
N GLU A 506 -11.28 25.35 -9.15
CA GLU A 506 -10.76 26.72 -9.03
C GLU A 506 -10.06 26.93 -7.68
N GLN A 507 -10.61 26.43 -6.57
CA GLN A 507 -9.92 26.48 -5.27
C GLN A 507 -8.59 25.71 -5.29
N CYS A 508 -8.50 24.60 -6.02
CA CYS A 508 -7.24 23.87 -6.17
C CYS A 508 -6.22 24.70 -6.96
N ARG A 509 -6.64 25.37 -8.04
CA ARG A 509 -5.79 26.25 -8.85
C ARG A 509 -5.23 27.40 -8.01
N GLU A 510 -6.11 28.11 -7.31
CA GLU A 510 -5.71 29.24 -6.48
C GLU A 510 -4.77 28.81 -5.34
N ARG A 511 -5.08 27.70 -4.63
CA ARG A 511 -4.17 27.18 -3.59
C ARG A 511 -2.80 26.75 -4.12
N VAL A 512 -2.73 26.22 -5.35
CA VAL A 512 -1.47 25.86 -5.99
C VAL A 512 -0.67 27.12 -6.36
N LYS A 513 -1.34 28.16 -6.89
CA LYS A 513 -0.71 29.46 -7.16
C LYS A 513 -0.21 30.11 -5.87
N GLU A 514 -1.04 30.22 -4.85
CA GLU A 514 -0.68 30.78 -3.53
C GLU A 514 0.53 30.07 -2.90
N ALA A 515 0.64 28.75 -3.09
CA ALA A 515 1.78 27.97 -2.59
C ALA A 515 3.07 28.17 -3.43
N ALA A 516 2.94 28.47 -4.73
CA ALA A 516 4.04 28.56 -5.66
C ALA A 516 4.58 29.99 -5.84
N GLU A 517 3.74 31.01 -5.78
CA GLU A 517 4.12 32.42 -5.90
C GLU A 517 5.29 32.84 -4.99
N PRO A 518 5.30 32.56 -3.67
CA PRO A 518 6.42 32.96 -2.81
C PRO A 518 7.72 32.26 -3.21
N TYR A 519 7.64 31.00 -3.65
CA TYR A 519 8.80 30.23 -4.09
C TYR A 519 9.45 30.82 -5.35
N TYR A 520 8.65 31.17 -6.37
CA TYR A 520 9.18 31.74 -7.62
C TYR A 520 9.55 33.22 -7.50
N ALA A 521 9.02 33.95 -6.51
CA ALA A 521 9.39 35.34 -6.24
C ALA A 521 10.80 35.45 -5.65
N ASP A 522 11.15 34.53 -4.75
CA ASP A 522 12.40 34.58 -4.00
C ASP A 522 13.54 33.80 -4.69
N LYS A 523 13.22 32.85 -5.58
CA LYS A 523 14.19 31.89 -6.11
C LYS A 523 14.61 32.17 -7.55
N GLU A 524 15.92 32.17 -7.78
CA GLU A 524 16.52 32.25 -9.11
C GLU A 524 16.37 30.90 -9.85
N ALA A 525 16.07 30.95 -11.16
CA ALA A 525 15.84 29.76 -11.98
C ALA A 525 17.03 28.77 -11.99
N ASP A 526 18.25 29.29 -11.87
CA ASP A 526 19.49 28.48 -11.88
C ASP A 526 19.70 27.68 -10.58
N LYS A 527 18.97 28.01 -9.50
CA LYS A 527 19.05 27.34 -8.18
C LYS A 527 17.99 26.25 -8.00
N ILE A 528 17.20 25.94 -9.04
CA ILE A 528 16.23 24.86 -9.01
C ILE A 528 16.96 23.52 -9.12
N THR A 529 16.85 22.70 -8.09
CA THR A 529 17.57 21.42 -8.01
C THR A 529 16.80 20.25 -8.63
N ARG A 530 15.52 20.44 -8.95
CA ARG A 530 14.60 19.40 -9.46
C ARG A 530 13.80 19.87 -10.69
N PRO A 531 14.47 20.09 -11.84
CA PRO A 531 13.83 20.65 -13.03
C PRO A 531 12.71 19.76 -13.61
N GLU A 532 12.76 18.44 -13.38
CA GLU A 532 11.71 17.52 -13.85
C GLU A 532 10.35 17.73 -13.17
N LYS A 533 10.34 18.21 -11.91
CA LYS A 533 9.13 18.39 -11.10
C LYS A 533 8.76 19.85 -10.91
N ILE A 534 9.75 20.73 -10.94
CA ILE A 534 9.61 22.18 -10.77
C ILE A 534 10.12 22.81 -12.06
N PRO A 535 9.21 23.25 -12.95
CA PRO A 535 9.57 24.01 -14.13
C PRO A 535 10.27 25.32 -13.79
N ALA A 536 10.94 25.93 -14.78
CA ALA A 536 11.63 27.20 -14.58
C ALA A 536 10.68 28.40 -14.37
N LYS A 537 9.42 28.28 -14.81
CA LYS A 537 8.40 29.34 -14.72
C LYS A 537 7.16 28.85 -13.99
N LEU A 538 6.54 29.77 -13.25
CA LEU A 538 5.26 29.53 -12.57
C LEU A 538 4.16 29.09 -13.55
N ASP A 539 4.10 29.70 -14.73
CA ASP A 539 3.10 29.38 -15.76
C ASP A 539 3.19 27.92 -16.22
N ASP A 540 4.41 27.39 -16.34
CA ASP A 540 4.64 26.00 -16.74
C ASP A 540 4.23 25.03 -15.61
N LEU A 541 4.46 25.40 -14.34
CA LEU A 541 3.97 24.62 -13.20
C LEU A 541 2.44 24.60 -13.17
N ALA A 542 1.81 25.76 -13.36
CA ALA A 542 0.36 25.88 -13.44
C ALA A 542 -0.20 25.00 -14.56
N ALA A 543 0.41 25.01 -15.76
CA ALA A 543 0.00 24.19 -16.90
C ALA A 543 0.06 22.68 -16.60
N THR A 544 1.12 22.20 -15.92
CA THR A 544 1.20 20.77 -15.55
C THR A 544 0.11 20.36 -14.55
N LYS A 545 -0.23 21.25 -13.61
CA LYS A 545 -1.28 20.98 -12.61
C LYS A 545 -2.67 21.16 -13.21
N ASP A 546 -2.83 22.04 -14.18
CA ASP A 546 -4.05 22.20 -14.97
C ASP A 546 -4.43 20.93 -15.73
N ALA A 547 -3.47 20.17 -16.23
CA ALA A 547 -3.74 18.86 -16.84
C ALA A 547 -4.39 17.89 -15.84
N VAL A 548 -3.85 17.80 -14.62
CA VAL A 548 -4.40 16.96 -13.54
C VAL A 548 -5.78 17.44 -13.11
N VAL A 549 -5.98 18.76 -13.07
CA VAL A 549 -7.27 19.39 -12.77
C VAL A 549 -8.30 19.12 -13.87
N ALA A 550 -7.88 19.14 -15.14
CA ALA A 550 -8.74 18.79 -16.27
C ALA A 550 -9.18 17.33 -16.23
N GLU A 551 -8.29 16.40 -15.84
CA GLU A 551 -8.66 15.00 -15.61
C GLU A 551 -9.71 14.87 -14.50
N MET A 552 -9.51 15.56 -13.38
CA MET A 552 -10.50 15.59 -12.28
C MET A 552 -11.87 16.11 -12.76
N ARG A 553 -11.88 17.12 -13.62
CA ARG A 553 -13.10 17.66 -14.23
C ARG A 553 -13.74 16.71 -15.24
N ALA A 554 -12.95 15.94 -15.99
CA ALA A 554 -13.46 14.95 -16.92
C ALA A 554 -14.11 13.76 -16.21
N ASP A 555 -13.47 13.24 -15.16
CA ASP A 555 -14.03 12.16 -14.33
C ASP A 555 -15.33 12.61 -13.64
N ALA A 556 -15.33 13.86 -13.16
CA ALA A 556 -16.49 14.52 -12.60
C ALA A 556 -17.69 14.59 -13.56
N ALA A 557 -17.45 15.07 -14.78
CA ALA A 557 -18.47 15.19 -15.81
C ALA A 557 -19.07 13.82 -16.19
N ARG A 558 -18.22 12.78 -16.32
CA ARG A 558 -18.68 11.41 -16.57
C ARG A 558 -19.61 10.90 -15.47
N HIS A 559 -19.25 11.09 -14.20
CA HIS A 559 -20.11 10.72 -13.08
C HIS A 559 -21.44 11.48 -13.08
N ALA A 560 -21.42 12.78 -13.42
CA ALA A 560 -22.64 13.57 -13.52
C ALA A 560 -23.54 13.09 -14.67
N GLU A 561 -22.97 12.73 -15.83
CA GLU A 561 -23.68 12.15 -16.98
C GLU A 561 -24.34 10.81 -16.64
N ASP A 562 -23.60 9.90 -15.98
CA ASP A 562 -24.11 8.59 -15.57
C ASP A 562 -25.22 8.72 -14.51
N ALA A 563 -25.04 9.63 -13.54
CA ALA A 563 -26.06 9.93 -12.54
C ALA A 563 -27.32 10.53 -13.18
N ALA A 564 -27.16 11.44 -14.15
CA ALA A 564 -28.27 12.04 -14.89
C ALA A 564 -29.00 11.01 -15.76
N ALA A 565 -28.28 10.14 -16.46
CA ALA A 565 -28.83 9.04 -17.26
C ALA A 565 -29.68 8.10 -16.40
N THR A 566 -29.14 7.69 -15.26
CA THR A 566 -29.83 6.82 -14.31
C THR A 566 -31.09 7.49 -13.73
N LEU A 567 -31.00 8.77 -13.41
CA LEU A 567 -32.12 9.54 -12.84
C LEU A 567 -33.24 9.75 -13.87
N ARG A 568 -32.92 10.08 -15.13
CA ARG A 568 -33.90 10.19 -16.22
C ARG A 568 -34.67 8.88 -16.42
N VAL A 569 -33.96 7.74 -16.44
CA VAL A 569 -34.57 6.41 -16.51
C VAL A 569 -35.51 6.17 -15.32
N ARG A 570 -35.07 6.52 -14.10
CA ARG A 570 -35.90 6.36 -12.90
C ARG A 570 -37.17 7.20 -12.96
N VAL A 571 -37.08 8.49 -13.34
CA VAL A 571 -38.24 9.38 -13.48
C VAL A 571 -39.26 8.83 -14.49
N MET A 572 -38.81 8.29 -15.62
CA MET A 572 -39.71 7.64 -16.58
C MET A 572 -40.44 6.41 -16.00
N THR A 573 -39.74 5.58 -15.22
CA THR A 573 -40.36 4.40 -14.59
C THR A 573 -41.22 4.74 -13.37
N LEU A 574 -41.04 5.92 -12.79
CA LEU A 574 -41.76 6.38 -11.61
C LEU A 574 -43.22 6.74 -11.91
N GLN A 575 -43.53 7.15 -13.13
CA GLN A 575 -44.90 7.52 -13.52
C GLN A 575 -45.86 6.34 -13.34
N ASP A 576 -45.52 5.18 -13.91
CA ASP A 576 -46.32 3.95 -13.77
C ASP A 576 -46.43 3.51 -12.30
N LEU A 577 -45.34 3.66 -11.54
CA LEU A 577 -45.34 3.35 -10.12
C LEU A 577 -46.35 4.20 -9.37
N VAL A 578 -46.28 5.52 -9.52
CA VAL A 578 -47.13 6.47 -8.81
C VAL A 578 -48.59 6.25 -9.15
N SER A 579 -48.93 6.00 -10.41
CA SER A 579 -50.29 5.63 -10.81
C SER A 579 -50.80 4.39 -10.07
N ASN A 580 -50.02 3.31 -10.01
CA ASN A 580 -50.40 2.09 -9.29
C ASN A 580 -50.56 2.34 -7.78
N GLN A 581 -49.73 3.20 -7.18
CA GLN A 581 -49.82 3.53 -5.76
C GLN A 581 -51.04 4.39 -5.42
N VAL A 582 -51.41 5.32 -6.30
CA VAL A 582 -52.63 6.11 -6.19
C VAL A 582 -53.86 5.18 -6.19
N GLU A 583 -53.88 4.22 -7.11
CA GLU A 583 -54.94 3.20 -7.17
C GLU A 583 -54.99 2.36 -5.88
N ALA A 584 -53.84 1.86 -5.42
CA ALA A 584 -53.74 1.09 -4.18
C ALA A 584 -54.21 1.89 -2.96
N ALA A 585 -53.82 3.16 -2.83
CA ALA A 585 -54.23 4.03 -1.73
C ALA A 585 -55.76 4.20 -1.68
N VAL A 586 -56.40 4.40 -2.83
CA VAL A 586 -57.86 4.51 -2.94
C VAL A 586 -58.54 3.18 -2.61
N GLU A 587 -58.00 2.07 -3.10
CA GLU A 587 -58.52 0.74 -2.80
C GLU A 587 -58.44 0.41 -1.30
N TYR A 588 -57.33 0.76 -0.64
CA TYR A 588 -57.19 0.59 0.81
C TYR A 588 -58.21 1.40 1.60
N LEU A 589 -58.43 2.67 1.24
CA LEU A 589 -59.44 3.49 1.91
C LEU A 589 -60.84 2.87 1.74
N LEU A 590 -61.12 2.29 0.58
CA LEU A 590 -62.40 1.66 0.27
C LEU A 590 -62.58 0.32 1.02
N GLU A 591 -61.54 -0.51 1.11
CA GLU A 591 -61.55 -1.73 1.92
C GLU A 591 -61.75 -1.43 3.41
N GLU A 592 -61.07 -0.40 3.93
CA GLU A 592 -61.20 0.05 5.31
C GLU A 592 -62.60 0.61 5.60
N SER A 593 -63.15 1.43 4.69
CA SER A 593 -64.50 1.98 4.86
C SER A 593 -65.57 0.90 4.83
N ARG A 594 -65.43 -0.12 3.97
CA ARG A 594 -66.32 -1.28 3.94
C ARG A 594 -66.33 -2.04 5.27
N LYS A 595 -65.15 -2.22 5.89
CA LYS A 595 -65.06 -2.85 7.22
C LYS A 595 -65.75 -2.00 8.29
N ARG A 596 -65.50 -0.69 8.32
CA ARG A 596 -66.14 0.24 9.27
C ARG A 596 -67.66 0.26 9.12
N VAL A 597 -68.18 0.25 7.89
CA VAL A 597 -69.63 0.15 7.62
C VAL A 597 -70.20 -1.18 8.13
N ALA A 598 -69.52 -2.30 7.89
CA ALA A 598 -69.94 -3.61 8.39
C ALA A 598 -69.92 -3.67 9.92
N GLU A 599 -68.87 -3.14 10.56
CA GLU A 599 -68.74 -3.05 12.02
C GLU A 599 -69.83 -2.18 12.63
N ALA A 600 -70.11 -1.01 12.05
CA ALA A 600 -71.18 -0.12 12.50
C ALA A 600 -72.56 -0.78 12.36
N MET A 601 -72.82 -1.45 11.23
CA MET A 601 -74.05 -2.23 11.00
C MET A 601 -74.21 -3.34 12.05
N HIS A 602 -73.16 -4.12 12.30
CA HIS A 602 -73.19 -5.20 13.29
C HIS A 602 -73.30 -4.69 14.73
N ALA A 603 -72.65 -3.57 15.05
CA ALA A 603 -72.71 -2.96 16.37
C ALA A 603 -74.11 -2.43 16.70
N GLU A 604 -74.79 -1.80 15.74
CA GLU A 604 -76.19 -1.38 15.92
C GLU A 604 -77.14 -2.58 16.00
N ALA A 605 -77.05 -3.54 15.08
CA ALA A 605 -77.87 -4.75 15.12
C ALA A 605 -77.71 -5.54 16.44
N ALA A 606 -76.49 -5.55 17.02
CA ALA A 606 -76.23 -6.20 18.30
C ALA A 606 -77.03 -5.59 19.47
N LYS A 607 -77.34 -4.29 19.45
CA LYS A 607 -78.14 -3.62 20.50
C LYS A 607 -79.58 -4.13 20.54
N HIS A 608 -80.13 -4.50 19.39
CA HIS A 608 -81.50 -5.03 19.25
C HIS A 608 -81.58 -6.56 19.48
N SER A 609 -80.44 -7.24 19.61
CA SER A 609 -80.38 -8.70 19.75
C SER A 609 -81.10 -9.25 20.99
N PHE A 610 -81.19 -8.48 22.07
CA PHE A 610 -81.91 -8.87 23.29
C PHE A 610 -83.42 -8.88 23.08
N ASP A 611 -83.97 -7.83 22.48
CA ASP A 611 -85.40 -7.73 22.17
C ASP A 611 -85.82 -8.79 21.15
N ALA A 612 -85.00 -9.03 20.13
CA ALA A 612 -85.23 -10.11 19.17
C ALA A 612 -85.27 -11.50 19.85
N LYS A 613 -84.35 -11.77 20.78
CA LYS A 613 -84.36 -13.03 21.56
C LYS A 613 -85.56 -13.13 22.51
N ARG A 614 -85.97 -12.03 23.15
CA ARG A 614 -87.16 -11.97 24.01
C ARG A 614 -88.41 -12.31 23.22
N LEU A 615 -88.66 -11.61 22.11
CA LEU A 615 -89.83 -11.80 21.24
C LEU A 615 -89.87 -13.21 20.64
N ALA A 616 -88.73 -13.78 20.27
CA ALA A 616 -88.64 -15.17 19.83
C ALA A 616 -88.98 -16.15 20.97
N GLY A 617 -88.51 -15.89 22.19
CA GLY A 617 -88.85 -16.65 23.39
C GLY A 617 -90.34 -16.59 23.70
N ASP A 618 -90.97 -15.42 23.60
CA ASP A 618 -92.39 -15.24 23.84
C ASP A 618 -93.24 -15.92 22.75
N ARG A 619 -92.81 -15.88 21.49
CA ARG A 619 -93.42 -16.70 20.43
C ARG A 619 -93.37 -18.20 20.74
N HIS A 620 -92.25 -18.70 21.28
CA HIS A 620 -92.15 -20.09 21.71
C HIS A 620 -93.11 -20.40 22.86
N ARG A 621 -93.18 -19.53 23.88
CA ARG A 621 -94.12 -19.67 25.00
C ARG A 621 -95.57 -19.67 24.54
N HIS A 622 -95.96 -18.73 23.68
CA HIS A 622 -97.31 -18.67 23.11
C HIS A 622 -97.63 -19.90 22.27
N ARG A 623 -96.66 -20.41 21.50
CA ARG A 623 -96.79 -21.68 20.78
C ARG A 623 -97.00 -22.87 21.72
N ASP A 624 -96.30 -22.93 22.85
CA ASP A 624 -96.44 -24.01 23.83
C ASP A 624 -97.79 -23.95 24.57
N LEU A 625 -98.37 -22.76 24.68
CA LEU A 625 -99.72 -22.55 25.21
C LEU A 625 -100.82 -22.97 24.21
N MET A 626 -100.53 -23.10 22.91
CA MET A 626 -101.46 -23.57 21.89
C MET A 626 -101.74 -25.08 22.01
N ARG A 627 -102.57 -25.44 23.00
CA ARG A 627 -103.02 -26.82 23.26
C ARG A 627 -104.31 -27.13 22.49
N PRO A 628 -104.54 -28.38 22.06
CA PRO A 628 -105.77 -28.79 21.36
C PRO A 628 -107.08 -28.46 22.12
N GLN A 629 -107.00 -28.36 23.45
CA GLN A 629 -108.14 -28.08 24.34
C GLN A 629 -108.67 -26.64 24.24
N LEU A 630 -107.90 -25.71 23.64
CA LEU A 630 -108.34 -24.32 23.38
C LEU A 630 -109.45 -24.22 22.31
N ALA A 631 -109.71 -25.31 21.58
CA ALA A 631 -110.82 -25.40 20.63
C ALA A 631 -112.20 -25.57 21.32
N LEU A 632 -112.23 -25.85 22.63
CA LEU A 632 -113.47 -26.04 23.38
C LEU A 632 -114.20 -24.70 23.63
N PRO A 633 -115.55 -24.65 23.49
CA PRO A 633 -116.32 -23.42 23.73
C PRO A 633 -116.15 -22.81 25.13
N SER A 634 -115.86 -23.63 26.15
CA SER A 634 -115.62 -23.19 27.52
C SER A 634 -114.31 -22.42 27.73
N ARG A 635 -113.38 -22.48 26.76
CA ARG A 635 -112.05 -21.83 26.82
C ARG A 635 -111.86 -20.72 25.79
N VAL A 636 -112.96 -20.20 25.23
CA VAL A 636 -112.92 -19.11 24.24
C VAL A 636 -112.24 -17.86 24.78
N ALA A 637 -112.41 -17.54 26.08
CA ALA A 637 -111.73 -16.42 26.71
C ALA A 637 -110.20 -16.58 26.73
N GLU A 638 -109.71 -17.78 27.05
CA GLU A 638 -108.28 -18.13 27.06
C GLU A 638 -107.69 -18.09 25.64
N ARG A 639 -108.44 -18.62 24.65
CA ARG A 639 -108.06 -18.58 23.23
C ARG A 639 -107.97 -17.13 22.71
N ASN A 640 -108.98 -16.30 22.99
CA ASN A 640 -108.99 -14.92 22.55
C ASN A 640 -107.86 -14.12 23.23
N ALA A 641 -107.63 -14.33 24.53
CA ALA A 641 -106.50 -13.73 25.23
C ALA A 641 -105.13 -14.11 24.64
N LEU A 642 -104.96 -15.36 24.18
CA LEU A 642 -103.73 -15.79 23.51
C LEU A 642 -103.58 -15.19 22.11
N VAL A 643 -104.69 -15.03 21.36
CA VAL A 643 -104.70 -14.32 20.08
C VAL A 643 -104.38 -12.84 20.27
N ASP A 644 -104.93 -12.20 21.30
CA ASP A 644 -104.65 -10.80 21.64
C ASP A 644 -103.18 -10.63 22.07
N ALA A 645 -102.63 -11.55 22.85
CA ALA A 645 -101.21 -11.56 23.22
C ALA A 645 -100.29 -11.77 22.01
N GLU A 646 -100.66 -12.65 21.06
CA GLU A 646 -99.88 -12.87 19.84
C GLU A 646 -99.98 -11.73 18.83
N THR A 647 -101.13 -11.09 18.73
CA THR A 647 -101.28 -9.89 17.90
C THR A 647 -100.54 -8.70 18.51
N ALA A 648 -100.53 -8.55 19.84
CA ALA A 648 -99.72 -7.55 20.54
C ALA A 648 -98.20 -7.80 20.34
N ARG A 649 -97.73 -9.04 20.56
CA ARG A 649 -96.34 -9.44 20.29
C ARG A 649 -95.96 -9.24 18.82
N GLY A 650 -96.88 -9.52 17.89
CA GLY A 650 -96.69 -9.29 16.46
C GLY A 650 -96.52 -7.82 16.11
N LYS A 651 -97.31 -6.93 16.72
CA LYS A 651 -97.17 -5.47 16.57
C LYS A 651 -95.86 -4.96 17.16
N GLU A 652 -95.54 -5.39 18.39
CA GLU A 652 -94.27 -5.04 19.05
C GLU A 652 -93.06 -5.53 18.25
N ALA A 653 -93.14 -6.72 17.65
CA ALA A 653 -92.07 -7.23 16.79
C ALA A 653 -91.88 -6.41 15.51
N LEU A 654 -92.95 -5.91 14.89
CA LEU A 654 -92.84 -5.03 13.73
C LEU A 654 -92.26 -3.68 14.13
N GLU A 655 -92.72 -3.08 15.22
CA GLU A 655 -92.17 -1.82 15.74
C GLU A 655 -90.67 -1.94 16.05
N LYS A 656 -90.26 -3.02 16.72
CA LYS A 656 -88.84 -3.28 17.03
C LYS A 656 -87.99 -3.57 15.80
N LEU A 657 -88.54 -4.23 14.79
CA LEU A 657 -87.86 -4.43 13.51
C LEU A 657 -87.70 -3.11 12.73
N ASP A 658 -88.70 -2.23 12.75
CA ASP A 658 -88.62 -0.91 12.12
C ASP A 658 -87.61 0.00 12.86
N GLU A 659 -87.57 -0.07 14.20
CA GLU A 659 -86.54 0.59 15.02
C GLU A 659 -85.13 0.08 14.68
N GLU A 660 -84.93 -1.24 14.59
CA GLU A 660 -83.64 -1.84 14.21
C GLU A 660 -83.25 -1.44 12.78
N ALA A 661 -84.17 -1.55 11.81
CA ALA A 661 -83.91 -1.23 10.42
C ALA A 661 -83.56 0.26 10.22
N SER A 662 -84.26 1.17 10.92
CA SER A 662 -83.97 2.61 10.87
C SER A 662 -82.65 2.97 11.56
N ALA A 663 -82.32 2.35 12.70
CA ALA A 663 -81.05 2.54 13.38
C ALA A 663 -79.86 2.04 12.54
N VAL A 664 -79.98 0.85 11.94
CA VAL A 664 -78.96 0.28 11.05
C VAL A 664 -78.80 1.13 9.79
N ALA A 665 -79.90 1.56 9.16
CA ALA A 665 -79.83 2.46 8.00
C ALA A 665 -79.19 3.81 8.35
N GLY A 666 -79.47 4.36 9.53
CA GLY A 666 -78.84 5.58 10.05
C GLY A 666 -77.33 5.42 10.24
N ALA A 667 -76.89 4.30 10.83
CA ALA A 667 -75.46 4.02 11.00
C ALA A 667 -74.74 3.83 9.66
N ILE A 668 -75.35 3.12 8.70
CA ILE A 668 -74.79 2.98 7.34
C ILE A 668 -74.66 4.36 6.68
N ALA A 669 -75.68 5.22 6.78
CA ALA A 669 -75.65 6.56 6.21
C ALA A 669 -74.57 7.45 6.87
N ALA A 670 -74.39 7.37 8.19
CA ALA A 670 -73.36 8.10 8.91
C ALA A 670 -71.93 7.67 8.48
N SER A 671 -71.67 6.35 8.44
CA SER A 671 -70.38 5.81 8.00
C SER A 671 -70.10 6.08 6.52
N ALA A 672 -71.12 6.06 5.65
CA ALA A 672 -70.99 6.44 4.25
C ALA A 672 -70.66 7.93 4.09
N GLY A 673 -71.27 8.81 4.89
CA GLY A 673 -70.95 10.23 4.94
C GLY A 673 -69.52 10.51 5.41
N GLU A 674 -69.02 9.75 6.38
CA GLU A 674 -67.63 9.82 6.85
C GLU A 674 -66.64 9.36 5.76
N PHE A 675 -66.95 8.27 5.05
CA PHE A 675 -66.16 7.80 3.91
C PHE A 675 -66.07 8.87 2.80
N ALA A 676 -67.18 9.52 2.45
CA ALA A 676 -67.19 10.57 1.43
C ALA A 676 -66.25 11.74 1.80
N ARG A 677 -66.21 12.15 3.07
CA ARG A 677 -65.30 13.19 3.56
C ARG A 677 -63.83 12.74 3.52
N ARG A 678 -63.53 11.52 3.98
CA ARG A 678 -62.18 10.93 3.90
C ARG A 678 -61.68 10.84 2.46
N LEU A 679 -62.53 10.38 1.54
CA LEU A 679 -62.21 10.29 0.12
C LEU A 679 -61.91 11.66 -0.50
N ALA A 680 -62.72 12.68 -0.18
CA ALA A 680 -62.49 14.04 -0.64
C ALA A 680 -61.13 14.59 -0.17
N ARG A 681 -60.81 14.46 1.13
CA ARG A 681 -59.51 14.89 1.67
C ARG A 681 -58.33 14.13 1.06
N MET A 682 -58.46 12.82 0.90
CA MET A 682 -57.43 12.02 0.24
C MET A 682 -57.24 12.41 -1.22
N SER A 683 -58.32 12.71 -1.94
CA SER A 683 -58.23 13.17 -3.34
C SER A 683 -57.51 14.51 -3.47
N ILE A 684 -57.71 15.44 -2.51
CA ILE A 684 -56.97 16.71 -2.45
C ILE A 684 -55.49 16.45 -2.17
N ALA A 685 -55.17 15.60 -1.18
CA ALA A 685 -53.80 15.24 -0.85
C ALA A 685 -53.07 14.53 -2.02
N LEU A 686 -53.75 13.64 -2.73
CA LEU A 686 -53.19 12.97 -3.90
C LEU A 686 -52.97 13.95 -5.06
N ALA A 687 -53.90 14.88 -5.27
CA ALA A 687 -53.76 15.90 -6.31
C ALA A 687 -52.55 16.81 -6.05
N THR A 688 -52.33 17.25 -4.81
CA THR A 688 -51.15 18.06 -4.44
C THR A 688 -49.85 17.26 -4.49
N LEU A 689 -49.87 15.98 -4.13
CA LEU A 689 -48.69 15.12 -4.27
C LEU A 689 -48.31 14.89 -5.73
N CYS A 690 -49.29 14.68 -6.61
CA CYS A 690 -49.04 14.43 -8.02
C CYS A 690 -48.71 15.71 -8.81
N SER A 691 -49.23 16.87 -8.42
CA SER A 691 -48.92 18.15 -9.08
C SER A 691 -47.46 18.57 -8.90
N ASP A 692 -46.88 18.28 -7.74
CA ASP A 692 -45.54 18.73 -7.35
C ASP A 692 -44.46 17.64 -7.58
N LEU A 693 -44.84 16.50 -8.17
CA LEU A 693 -43.91 15.42 -8.49
C LEU A 693 -43.18 15.72 -9.80
N VAL A 694 -41.86 15.52 -9.82
CA VAL A 694 -41.06 15.67 -11.04
C VAL A 694 -41.50 14.63 -12.09
N THR A 695 -41.99 15.12 -13.22
CA THR A 695 -42.40 14.32 -14.37
C THR A 695 -41.35 14.34 -15.48
N PRO A 696 -41.42 13.44 -16.48
CA PRO A 696 -40.53 13.50 -17.64
C PRO A 696 -40.58 14.82 -18.42
N ALA A 697 -41.66 15.58 -18.33
CA ALA A 697 -41.81 16.89 -18.99
C ALA A 697 -41.02 18.01 -18.29
N ASP A 698 -40.69 17.83 -17.01
CA ASP A 698 -39.92 18.77 -16.18
C ASP A 698 -38.40 18.64 -16.40
N LEU A 699 -37.98 17.63 -17.17
CA LEU A 699 -36.59 17.34 -17.48
C LEU A 699 -36.15 18.11 -18.72
N ALA A 700 -34.93 18.65 -18.69
CA ALA A 700 -34.36 19.32 -19.85
C ALA A 700 -34.27 18.35 -21.07
N PRO A 701 -34.80 18.74 -22.25
CA PRO A 701 -34.83 17.87 -23.44
C PRO A 701 -33.43 17.51 -23.92
N ASP A 702 -32.51 18.48 -23.86
CA ASP A 702 -31.09 18.34 -24.15
C ASP A 702 -30.29 18.52 -22.86
N GLY A 703 -29.33 17.62 -22.59
CA GLY A 703 -28.51 17.66 -21.37
C GLY A 703 -27.89 16.31 -21.01
N PRO A 704 -27.14 16.24 -19.88
CA PRO A 704 -26.46 15.02 -19.45
C PRO A 704 -27.46 13.85 -19.32
N GLY A 705 -27.10 12.71 -19.93
CA GLY A 705 -27.90 11.50 -19.93
C GLY A 705 -29.17 11.51 -20.80
N ALA A 706 -29.39 12.52 -21.66
CA ALA A 706 -30.60 12.64 -22.48
C ALA A 706 -30.84 11.49 -23.47
N ASP A 707 -29.79 10.76 -23.85
CA ASP A 707 -29.87 9.62 -24.76
C ASP A 707 -30.16 8.28 -24.08
N ALA A 708 -29.96 8.19 -22.76
CA ALA A 708 -30.24 6.99 -21.97
C ALA A 708 -31.68 6.45 -22.12
N PRO A 709 -32.75 7.29 -22.09
CA PRO A 709 -34.11 6.79 -22.32
C PRO A 709 -34.36 6.34 -23.76
N LYS A 710 -33.66 6.89 -24.76
CA LYS A 710 -33.77 6.47 -26.16
C LYS A 710 -33.12 5.10 -26.40
N ALA A 711 -32.13 4.75 -25.59
CA ALA A 711 -31.41 3.47 -25.65
C ALA A 711 -32.13 2.30 -24.96
N GLN A 712 -33.22 2.55 -24.21
CA GLN A 712 -33.99 1.46 -23.63
C GLN A 712 -34.61 0.60 -24.73
N PRO A 713 -34.37 -0.74 -24.73
CA PRO A 713 -34.98 -1.62 -25.72
C PRO A 713 -36.49 -1.57 -25.52
N ARG A 714 -37.20 -1.01 -26.49
CA ARG A 714 -38.67 -1.09 -26.55
C ARG A 714 -39.05 -2.57 -26.44
N LYS A 715 -39.74 -2.94 -25.36
CA LYS A 715 -40.22 -4.32 -25.17
C LYS A 715 -41.05 -4.69 -26.40
N ASN A 716 -40.63 -5.74 -27.11
CA ASN A 716 -41.33 -6.17 -28.31
C ASN A 716 -42.76 -6.61 -27.92
N LEU A 717 -43.74 -6.45 -28.82
CA LEU A 717 -45.15 -6.81 -28.60
C LEU A 717 -45.31 -8.24 -28.04
N LYS A 718 -44.43 -9.17 -28.41
CA LYS A 718 -44.38 -10.53 -27.86
C LYS A 718 -44.01 -10.59 -26.37
N GLN A 719 -43.08 -9.76 -25.91
CA GLN A 719 -42.71 -9.68 -24.49
C GLN A 719 -43.83 -9.03 -23.67
N LEU A 720 -44.48 -7.99 -24.19
CA LEU A 720 -45.66 -7.39 -23.54
C LEU A 720 -46.81 -8.40 -23.41
N ARG A 721 -47.09 -9.19 -24.46
CA ARG A 721 -48.09 -10.28 -24.41
C ARG A 721 -47.72 -11.35 -23.38
N ARG A 722 -46.44 -11.73 -23.29
CA ARG A 722 -45.96 -12.71 -22.30
C ARG A 722 -46.14 -12.20 -20.87
N MET A 723 -45.77 -10.96 -20.59
CA MET A 723 -45.99 -10.37 -19.26
C MET A 723 -47.48 -10.24 -18.92
N ARG A 724 -48.35 -9.95 -19.91
CA ARG A 724 -49.80 -9.90 -19.69
C ARG A 724 -50.38 -11.28 -19.34
N HIS A 725 -49.85 -12.35 -19.95
CA HIS A 725 -50.18 -13.73 -19.60
C HIS A 725 -49.66 -14.11 -18.21
N GLU A 726 -48.41 -13.76 -17.89
CA GLU A 726 -47.81 -14.04 -16.57
C GLU A 726 -48.52 -13.26 -15.43
N ALA A 727 -49.00 -12.04 -15.69
CA ALA A 727 -49.81 -11.27 -14.74
C ALA A 727 -51.23 -11.82 -14.59
N ALA A 728 -51.84 -12.33 -15.67
CA ALA A 728 -53.14 -13.00 -15.61
C ALA A 728 -53.08 -14.34 -14.84
N ASP A 729 -51.93 -15.01 -14.84
CA ASP A 729 -51.68 -16.25 -14.11
C ASP A 729 -51.27 -16.03 -12.63
N GLY A 730 -51.16 -14.77 -12.19
CA GLY A 730 -50.67 -14.35 -10.86
C GLY A 730 -51.73 -14.22 -9.76
N GLY A 731 -53.01 -14.40 -10.07
CA GLY A 731 -54.10 -14.43 -9.08
C GLY A 731 -54.43 -15.86 -8.63
N GLU A 732 -54.18 -16.16 -7.35
CA GLU A 732 -54.66 -17.37 -6.64
C GLU A 732 -54.21 -18.75 -7.19
N LYS A 733 -52.95 -19.12 -6.94
CA LYS A 733 -52.58 -20.55 -6.86
C LYS A 733 -52.90 -21.13 -5.48
N GLY A 734 -54.19 -21.28 -5.19
CA GLY A 734 -54.66 -22.37 -4.37
C GLY A 734 -54.23 -23.69 -5.04
N LYS A 735 -53.58 -24.57 -4.29
CA LYS A 735 -53.09 -25.87 -4.79
C LYS A 735 -54.24 -26.77 -5.27
N ALA A 736 -54.69 -26.59 -6.51
CA ALA A 736 -55.36 -27.65 -7.23
C ALA A 736 -54.27 -28.65 -7.69
N LYS A 737 -53.98 -29.64 -6.83
CA LYS A 737 -53.28 -30.86 -7.24
C LYS A 737 -53.98 -31.42 -8.47
N ARG A 738 -53.33 -31.38 -9.63
CA ARG A 738 -53.57 -32.36 -10.69
C ARG A 738 -53.31 -33.74 -10.08
N ARG A 739 -54.38 -34.42 -9.65
CA ARG A 739 -54.37 -35.87 -9.46
C ARG A 739 -54.59 -36.46 -10.84
N ASP A 740 -53.51 -36.71 -11.56
CA ASP A 740 -53.56 -37.63 -12.68
C ASP A 740 -53.82 -39.04 -12.09
N VAL A 741 -54.78 -39.70 -12.72
CA VAL A 741 -55.51 -40.88 -12.25
C VAL A 741 -54.65 -42.14 -12.44
N ALA A 742 -54.19 -42.71 -11.34
CA ALA A 742 -53.75 -44.10 -11.26
C ALA A 742 -54.63 -44.81 -10.23
N ASN A 743 -55.84 -45.16 -10.64
CA ASN A 743 -56.65 -46.31 -10.19
C ASN A 743 -58.12 -46.06 -10.57
N GLY A 744 -58.70 -47.07 -11.23
CA GLY A 744 -59.99 -47.02 -11.90
C GLY A 744 -61.12 -46.36 -11.11
N GLY A 745 -61.74 -45.36 -11.73
CA GLY A 745 -63.00 -44.78 -11.32
C GLY A 745 -64.17 -45.40 -12.08
N ARG A 746 -65.27 -45.67 -11.36
CA ARG A 746 -66.57 -46.16 -11.86
C ARG A 746 -67.14 -45.29 -13.00
N PRO A 747 -68.03 -45.85 -13.85
CA PRO A 747 -68.52 -45.16 -15.03
C PRO A 747 -69.54 -44.08 -14.64
N HIS A 748 -69.22 -42.82 -14.92
CA HIS A 748 -70.24 -41.80 -15.10
C HIS A 748 -70.50 -41.68 -16.61
N GLU A 749 -71.75 -41.83 -17.04
CA GLU A 749 -72.15 -41.60 -18.43
C GLU A 749 -71.88 -40.14 -18.81
N GLU A 750 -71.03 -39.95 -19.81
CA GLU A 750 -70.86 -38.66 -20.48
C GLU A 750 -72.18 -38.28 -21.15
N ARG A 751 -72.85 -37.24 -20.65
CA ARG A 751 -73.90 -36.57 -21.41
C ARG A 751 -73.27 -35.92 -22.63
N ARG A 752 -73.34 -36.59 -23.78
CA ARG A 752 -73.15 -35.94 -25.08
C ARG A 752 -74.24 -34.90 -25.23
N TRP A 753 -73.85 -33.64 -25.39
CA TRP A 753 -74.76 -32.61 -25.89
C TRP A 753 -75.24 -33.05 -27.27
N LEU A 754 -76.55 -32.94 -27.51
CA LEU A 754 -77.14 -33.20 -28.83
C LEU A 754 -76.45 -32.30 -29.87
N PRO A 755 -76.19 -32.79 -31.09
CA PRO A 755 -75.59 -31.99 -32.14
C PRO A 755 -76.55 -30.84 -32.48
N VAL A 756 -76.18 -29.63 -32.11
CA VAL A 756 -76.84 -28.43 -32.61
C VAL A 756 -76.24 -28.14 -33.98
N ASP A 757 -77.07 -28.14 -35.03
CA ASP A 757 -76.67 -27.74 -36.37
C ASP A 757 -76.11 -26.32 -36.32
N ALA A 758 -74.82 -26.16 -36.66
CA ALA A 758 -74.13 -24.87 -36.65
C ALA A 758 -74.80 -23.84 -37.58
N ASP A 759 -75.50 -24.32 -38.61
CA ASP A 759 -76.22 -23.49 -39.59
C ASP A 759 -77.48 -22.82 -38.99
N ARG A 760 -77.91 -23.22 -37.79
CA ARG A 760 -79.01 -22.57 -37.05
C ARG A 760 -78.56 -21.52 -36.05
N LEU A 761 -77.26 -21.34 -35.86
CA LEU A 761 -76.68 -20.33 -34.97
C LEU A 761 -76.29 -19.08 -35.79
N SER A 762 -77.28 -18.38 -36.34
CA SER A 762 -77.06 -17.01 -36.82
C SER A 762 -77.25 -16.02 -35.65
N PRO A 763 -76.47 -14.94 -35.57
CA PRO A 763 -76.65 -13.90 -34.55
C PRO A 763 -78.10 -13.36 -34.50
N GLU A 764 -78.76 -13.29 -35.67
CA GLU A 764 -80.16 -12.86 -35.80
C GLU A 764 -81.14 -13.86 -35.17
N ALA A 765 -80.88 -15.17 -35.27
CA ALA A 765 -81.70 -16.22 -34.64
C ALA A 765 -81.56 -16.25 -33.11
N CYS A 766 -80.47 -15.68 -32.56
CA CYS A 766 -80.26 -15.49 -31.12
C CYS A 766 -80.74 -14.11 -30.62
N GLY A 767 -81.45 -13.34 -31.43
CA GLY A 767 -82.02 -12.05 -31.05
C GLY A 767 -81.04 -10.87 -31.10
N TYR A 768 -79.86 -11.03 -31.69
CA TYR A 768 -78.96 -9.91 -31.95
C TYR A 768 -79.35 -9.21 -33.26
N ALA A 769 -79.97 -8.05 -33.16
CA ALA A 769 -80.08 -7.13 -34.29
C ALA A 769 -78.71 -6.47 -34.54
N ARG A 770 -78.24 -6.47 -35.79
CA ARG A 770 -77.05 -5.71 -36.20
C ARG A 770 -77.28 -4.23 -35.89
N LEU A 771 -76.47 -3.66 -35.01
CA LEU A 771 -76.33 -2.21 -34.87
C LEU A 771 -75.75 -1.66 -36.17
N GLU A 772 -76.59 -1.07 -37.01
CA GLU A 772 -76.13 -0.24 -38.12
C GLU A 772 -75.48 1.02 -37.54
N ILE A 773 -74.16 1.05 -37.54
CA ILE A 773 -73.39 2.27 -37.23
C ILE A 773 -73.66 3.23 -38.41
N PRO A 774 -74.24 4.42 -38.17
CA PRO A 774 -74.45 5.38 -39.25
C PRO A 774 -73.10 5.77 -39.85
N PRO A 775 -72.98 5.91 -41.19
CA PRO A 775 -71.76 6.38 -41.80
C PRO A 775 -71.41 7.77 -41.26
N MET A 776 -70.14 7.97 -40.87
CA MET A 776 -69.60 9.25 -40.44
C MET A 776 -69.91 10.33 -41.49
N ARG A 777 -70.74 11.32 -41.12
CA ARG A 777 -70.95 12.54 -41.92
C ARG A 777 -69.71 13.41 -41.82
N TRP A 778 -69.21 13.84 -42.98
CA TRP A 778 -68.19 14.88 -43.04
C TRP A 778 -68.86 16.26 -43.06
N PRO A 779 -68.18 17.34 -42.60
CA PRO A 779 -68.77 18.68 -42.60
C PRO A 779 -69.09 19.13 -44.04
N GLY A 780 -70.37 19.19 -44.40
CA GLY A 780 -70.84 19.59 -45.73
C GLY A 780 -72.10 18.89 -46.24
N ASP A 781 -72.52 17.77 -45.62
CA ASP A 781 -73.68 17.01 -46.11
C ASP A 781 -75.04 17.69 -45.78
N PRO A 782 -75.98 17.76 -46.73
CA PRO A 782 -77.29 18.38 -46.52
C PRO A 782 -78.17 17.62 -45.51
N PRO A 783 -79.10 18.29 -44.81
CA PRO A 783 -79.94 17.66 -43.79
C PRO A 783 -80.98 16.70 -44.42
N PRO A 784 -81.29 15.57 -43.76
CA PRO A 784 -82.22 14.59 -44.31
C PRO A 784 -83.67 15.09 -44.28
N THR A 785 -84.43 14.79 -45.34
CA THR A 785 -85.89 14.96 -45.37
C THR A 785 -86.57 13.95 -44.44
N PRO A 786 -87.64 14.34 -43.73
CA PRO A 786 -88.35 13.44 -42.83
C PRO A 786 -89.09 12.33 -43.60
N PRO A 787 -89.20 11.11 -43.03
CA PRO A 787 -89.87 9.98 -43.67
C PRO A 787 -91.41 10.11 -43.64
N PRO A 788 -92.14 9.37 -44.51
CA PRO A 788 -93.60 9.36 -44.57
C PRO A 788 -94.29 8.75 -43.34
#